data_AF-A0A814LSK6-F1
#
_entry.id   AF-A0A814LSK6-F1
#
_cell.length_a   1.000
_cell.length_b   1.000
_cell.length_c   1.000
_cell.angle_alpha   90.00
_cell.angle_beta   90.00
_cell.angle_gamma   90.00
#
_symmetry.space_group_name_H-M   'P 1'
#
loop_
_entity.id
_entity.type
_entity.pdbx_description
1 polymer ?
#
loop_
_entity_poly.entity_id
_entity_poly.type
_entity_poly.pdbx_seq_one_letter_code
_entity_poly.pdbx_strand_id
1 'polypeptide(L)'
;YAQVLHVLAQEMIKRIQYNENKTQLEALTDNGALNEDDNSFDKFIQECIDLLGKLADFQPYAVMQFLSTPFERTLAHYKNMENVIVIHSNGIRQLNISHDHIQNVHCFLRDLTSLLQAIGRLNEYFCDEQFQQHFNDALTLVHQFVQMIVYAKNIRFDLFDYLPQMSIIHDDIILVSAQSINCLRWYSRWLKELHSSNGRYNNQEHRKIAKDLLTVIIDCCVIFIDPHVILPISMSATNLLYTLSTLIRPNYILHIPSIKELIERVIKWNRTEMSVELYTLVIKTISCLIIYPSLDDKQYSTERSEQYKFFIQRLFEPYGNLINILDNEQIQNKQVIEALLFYTNLLSDLVYTVRSENIKTKQIFFLSIHHLILSCNHLLSIVIHRNAECSRMLLSLFFSLFETIRTQMGVQLIETILKNMFNLFNINDVRTILADSEHAAHNLLSLIISEPGTKYGHFLSLIIDLNVNAIFPALRDNPSLDIRESYFNLLGILLLNNWKYFFKGNVLSTLNEEVENVENETSFMQIMESYAWSCSQTDVELFRKNLSSLEELNQKCALYNKQIFQIHMLKPFLTLLITALLAHTHNLCRDEIIAGIYHMSSHQNNATFVEFLTDYLYQQTLTDEKKNILLQNYVHIETDLPSFSKNLTNFIHDYRYYTAKI
;
A
#
# COMPACT_ATOMS: atom_id res chain seq x y z
N TYR A 1 20.82 -13.99 35.87
CA TYR A 1 20.34 -13.54 34.54
C TYR A 1 20.91 -12.19 34.12
N ALA A 2 20.77 -11.12 34.92
CA ALA A 2 21.31 -9.79 34.55
C ALA A 2 22.79 -9.79 34.12
N GLN A 3 23.68 -10.43 34.89
CA GLN A 3 25.12 -10.52 34.53
C GLN A 3 25.37 -11.20 33.18
N VAL A 4 24.61 -12.24 32.84
CA VAL A 4 24.73 -12.94 31.56
C VAL A 4 24.31 -12.02 30.40
N LEU A 5 23.27 -11.22 30.60
CA LEU A 5 22.82 -10.23 29.61
C LEU A 5 23.85 -9.10 29.42
N HIS A 6 24.53 -8.68 30.48
CA HIS A 6 25.61 -7.68 30.38
C HIS A 6 26.80 -8.22 29.58
N VAL A 7 27.21 -9.46 29.84
CA VAL A 7 28.28 -10.12 29.06
C VAL A 7 27.87 -10.28 27.61
N LEU A 8 26.62 -10.70 27.34
CA LEU A 8 26.12 -10.80 25.98
C LEU A 8 26.14 -9.44 25.26
N ALA A 9 25.66 -8.37 25.90
CA ALA A 9 25.70 -7.02 25.32
C ALA A 9 27.13 -6.57 24.99
N GLN A 10 28.08 -6.78 25.91
CA GLN A 10 29.48 -6.43 25.68
C GLN A 10 30.09 -7.21 24.50
N GLU A 11 29.84 -8.52 24.41
CA GLU A 11 30.35 -9.34 23.31
C GLU A 11 29.69 -8.96 21.98
N MET A 12 28.38 -8.68 21.96
CA MET A 12 27.70 -8.21 20.76
C MET A 12 28.24 -6.86 20.27
N ILE A 13 28.54 -5.93 21.18
CA ILE A 13 29.15 -4.63 20.83
C ILE A 13 30.57 -4.81 20.26
N LYS A 14 31.35 -5.75 20.78
CA LYS A 14 32.66 -6.08 20.18
C LYS A 14 32.50 -6.70 18.79
N ARG A 15 31.50 -7.58 18.60
CA ARG A 15 31.25 -8.29 17.33
C ARG A 15 30.93 -7.36 16.16
N ILE A 16 30.33 -6.21 16.42
CA ILE A 16 30.02 -5.20 15.39
C ILE A 16 31.17 -4.24 15.10
N GLN A 17 32.32 -4.36 15.79
CA GLN A 17 33.49 -3.51 15.60
C GLN A 17 34.58 -4.23 14.78
N TYR A 18 35.00 -3.60 13.68
CA TYR A 18 36.16 -3.97 12.87
C TYR A 18 37.46 -3.96 13.66
N ASN A 19 37.69 -3.02 14.57
CA ASN A 19 38.93 -3.02 15.36
C ASN A 19 39.10 -4.31 16.19
N GLU A 20 38.01 -4.97 16.56
CA GLU A 20 38.03 -6.21 17.35
C GLU A 20 37.88 -7.47 16.48
N ASN A 21 37.11 -7.41 15.37
CA ASN A 21 36.70 -8.60 14.60
C ASN A 21 36.93 -8.51 13.08
N LYS A 22 37.90 -7.68 12.63
CA LYS A 22 38.21 -7.41 11.22
C LYS A 22 38.15 -8.64 10.30
N THR A 23 38.88 -9.70 10.63
CA THR A 23 39.01 -10.91 9.77
C THR A 23 37.68 -11.62 9.53
N GLN A 24 36.77 -11.62 10.51
CA GLN A 24 35.47 -12.26 10.38
C GLN A 24 34.48 -11.38 9.62
N LEU A 25 34.55 -10.07 9.83
CA LEU A 25 33.71 -9.10 9.14
C LEU A 25 34.09 -8.97 7.66
N GLU A 26 35.38 -8.99 7.33
CA GLU A 26 35.89 -9.03 5.95
C GLU A 26 35.53 -10.36 5.24
N ALA A 27 35.53 -11.49 5.96
CA ALA A 27 35.08 -12.76 5.39
C ALA A 27 33.59 -12.77 5.04
N LEU A 28 32.76 -11.96 5.71
CA LEU A 28 31.33 -11.80 5.40
C LEU A 28 31.11 -10.88 4.19
N THR A 29 32.05 -9.97 3.90
CA THR A 29 31.99 -9.10 2.71
C THR A 29 32.47 -9.81 1.44
N ASP A 30 33.39 -10.78 1.55
CA ASP A 30 34.03 -11.45 0.40
C ASP A 30 33.26 -12.69 -0.13
N ASN A 31 32.20 -13.13 0.55
CA ASN A 31 31.36 -14.24 0.10
C ASN A 31 30.48 -13.78 -1.07
N GLY A 32 31.06 -13.76 -2.27
CA GLY A 32 30.48 -13.32 -3.55
C GLY A 32 28.96 -13.28 -3.59
N ALA A 33 28.40 -12.09 -3.39
CA ALA A 33 27.01 -11.78 -3.61
C ALA A 33 26.71 -11.90 -5.11
N LEU A 34 26.22 -13.07 -5.53
CA LEU A 34 25.66 -13.27 -6.88
C LEU A 34 24.30 -12.55 -7.04
N ASN A 35 23.73 -12.04 -5.95
CA ASN A 35 22.51 -11.23 -5.92
C ASN A 35 22.81 -9.91 -5.19
N GLU A 36 22.52 -8.78 -5.83
CA GLU A 36 22.76 -7.42 -5.28
C GLU A 36 21.95 -7.12 -3.99
N ASP A 37 20.98 -7.97 -3.63
CA ASP A 37 20.05 -7.75 -2.50
C ASP A 37 20.42 -8.50 -1.19
N ASP A 38 21.44 -9.37 -1.17
CA ASP A 38 21.80 -10.18 0.01
C ASP A 38 23.24 -9.92 0.49
N ASN A 39 23.52 -8.70 0.97
CA ASN A 39 24.76 -8.44 1.71
C ASN A 39 24.73 -9.15 3.07
N SER A 40 25.32 -10.35 3.14
CA SER A 40 25.40 -11.15 4.37
C SER A 40 26.03 -10.41 5.55
N PHE A 41 26.94 -9.45 5.26
CA PHE A 41 27.52 -8.52 6.23
C PHE A 41 26.47 -7.57 6.84
N ASP A 42 25.70 -6.86 6.00
CA ASP A 42 24.70 -5.89 6.48
C ASP A 42 23.61 -6.58 7.30
N LYS A 43 23.19 -7.79 6.87
CA LYS A 43 22.24 -8.61 7.61
C LYS A 43 22.78 -9.03 8.98
N PHE A 44 24.03 -9.48 9.07
CA PHE A 44 24.66 -9.85 10.34
C PHE A 44 24.73 -8.66 11.31
N ILE A 45 25.14 -7.49 10.84
CA ILE A 45 25.20 -6.27 11.65
C ILE A 45 23.80 -5.87 12.13
N GLN A 46 22.78 -5.91 11.26
CA GLN A 46 21.40 -5.63 11.64
C GLN A 46 20.86 -6.59 12.70
N GLU A 47 21.09 -7.91 12.54
CA GLU A 47 20.69 -8.91 13.53
C GLU A 47 21.37 -8.67 14.88
N CYS A 48 22.64 -8.29 14.88
CA CYS A 48 23.37 -7.94 16.10
C CYS A 48 22.78 -6.70 16.79
N ILE A 49 22.44 -5.67 16.02
CA ILE A 49 21.85 -4.42 16.52
C ILE A 49 20.43 -4.66 17.03
N ASP A 50 19.63 -5.50 16.37
CA ASP A 50 18.29 -5.86 16.83
C ASP A 50 18.32 -6.65 18.14
N LEU A 51 19.29 -7.55 18.30
CA LEU A 51 19.53 -8.22 19.57
C LEU A 51 19.95 -7.24 20.67
N LEU A 52 20.82 -6.27 20.35
CA LEU A 52 21.20 -5.19 21.28
C LEU A 52 19.98 -4.33 21.66
N GLY A 53 19.10 -4.01 20.71
CA GLY A 53 17.84 -3.30 20.97
C GLY A 53 16.95 -4.06 21.95
N LYS A 54 16.75 -5.36 21.72
CA LYS A 54 15.99 -6.22 22.64
C LYS A 54 16.63 -6.32 24.03
N LEU A 55 17.96 -6.33 24.12
CA LEU A 55 18.67 -6.29 25.41
C LEU A 55 18.49 -4.94 26.12
N ALA A 56 18.45 -3.85 25.36
CA ALA A 56 18.20 -2.52 25.89
C ALA A 56 16.78 -2.38 26.44
N ASP A 57 15.77 -3.08 25.90
CA ASP A 57 14.42 -3.11 26.49
C ASP A 57 14.44 -3.61 27.95
N PHE A 58 15.39 -4.49 28.30
CA PHE A 58 15.54 -5.01 29.66
C PHE A 58 16.54 -4.23 30.51
N GLN A 59 17.65 -3.78 29.94
CA GLN A 59 18.78 -3.13 30.64
C GLN A 59 19.34 -1.94 29.85
N PRO A 60 18.57 -0.87 29.64
CA PRO A 60 18.91 0.19 28.69
C PRO A 60 20.15 0.98 29.12
N TYR A 61 20.26 1.31 30.42
CA TYR A 61 21.39 2.05 30.96
C TYR A 61 22.73 1.32 30.77
N ALA A 62 22.76 0.02 31.04
CA ALA A 62 23.97 -0.78 30.90
C ALA A 62 24.42 -0.87 29.43
N VAL A 63 23.49 -1.13 28.51
CA VAL A 63 23.78 -1.16 27.07
C VAL A 63 24.29 0.20 26.58
N MET A 64 23.66 1.30 27.01
CA MET A 64 24.09 2.66 26.65
C MET A 64 25.50 2.98 27.18
N GLN A 65 25.82 2.60 28.42
CA GLN A 65 27.17 2.77 28.97
C GLN A 65 28.24 1.99 28.20
N PHE A 66 27.91 0.78 27.76
CA PHE A 66 28.84 -0.03 26.95
C PHE A 66 29.04 0.55 25.55
N LEU A 67 28.04 1.23 24.98
CA LEU A 67 28.13 1.90 23.68
C LEU A 67 28.80 3.29 23.73
N SER A 68 28.63 4.04 24.82
CA SER A 68 29.10 5.43 24.90
C SER A 68 30.62 5.56 24.79
N THR A 69 31.36 4.71 25.50
CA THR A 69 32.83 4.74 25.50
C THR A 69 33.45 4.49 24.11
N PRO A 70 33.10 3.40 23.38
CA PRO A 70 33.62 3.20 22.04
C PRO A 70 33.12 4.29 21.08
N PHE A 71 31.88 4.77 21.23
CA PHE A 71 31.34 5.84 20.39
C PHE A 71 32.08 7.17 20.57
N GLU A 72 32.37 7.62 21.78
CA GLU A 72 33.07 8.89 22.01
C GLU A 72 34.50 8.86 21.49
N ARG A 73 35.21 7.73 21.67
CA ARG A 73 36.56 7.52 21.13
C ARG A 73 36.54 7.60 19.61
N THR A 74 35.62 6.86 19.00
CA THR A 74 35.47 6.83 17.55
C THR A 74 35.09 8.23 17.03
N LEU A 75 34.08 8.88 17.59
CA LEU A 75 33.68 10.24 17.22
C LEU A 75 34.83 11.27 17.30
N ALA A 76 35.69 11.19 18.32
CA ALA A 76 36.84 12.09 18.46
C ALA A 76 37.84 11.93 17.30
N HIS A 77 38.10 10.69 16.86
CA HIS A 77 38.95 10.44 15.70
C HIS A 77 38.34 11.00 14.41
N TYR A 78 37.03 10.87 14.21
CA TYR A 78 36.34 11.41 13.03
C TYR A 78 36.47 12.94 12.96
N LYS A 79 36.22 13.65 14.07
CA LYS A 79 36.35 15.12 14.13
C LYS A 79 37.78 15.59 13.87
N ASN A 80 38.78 14.79 14.23
CA ASN A 80 40.20 15.11 14.01
C ASN A 80 40.68 14.89 12.58
N MET A 81 39.85 14.33 11.68
CA MET A 81 40.20 14.11 10.27
C MET A 81 40.51 15.41 9.51
N GLU A 82 40.02 16.55 10.01
CA GLU A 82 40.29 17.87 9.42
C GLU A 82 41.79 18.19 9.38
N ASN A 83 42.55 17.71 10.36
CA ASN A 83 44.00 17.92 10.45
C ASN A 83 44.79 17.23 9.34
N VAL A 84 44.16 16.29 8.63
CA VAL A 84 44.78 15.47 7.58
C VAL A 84 44.41 15.98 6.17
N ILE A 85 43.63 17.06 6.08
CA ILE A 85 43.21 17.69 4.82
C ILE A 85 44.34 18.57 4.30
N VAL A 86 44.77 18.32 3.06
CA VAL A 86 45.70 19.18 2.34
C VAL A 86 44.94 19.92 1.24
N ILE A 87 45.10 21.25 1.22
CA ILE A 87 44.57 22.11 0.17
C ILE A 87 45.71 22.43 -0.79
N HIS A 88 45.62 21.93 -2.02
CA HIS A 88 46.60 22.21 -3.06
C HIS A 88 46.43 23.64 -3.60
N SER A 89 47.49 24.19 -4.22
CA SER A 89 47.49 25.53 -4.83
C SER A 89 46.37 25.76 -5.85
N ASN A 90 45.81 24.68 -6.40
CA ASN A 90 44.76 24.70 -7.41
C ASN A 90 43.34 24.67 -6.80
N GLY A 91 43.21 24.72 -5.46
CA GLY A 91 41.93 24.66 -4.75
C GLY A 91 41.39 23.25 -4.50
N ILE A 92 42.06 22.21 -5.02
CA ILE A 92 41.70 20.81 -4.81
C ILE A 92 41.99 20.41 -3.36
N ARG A 93 41.02 19.79 -2.70
CA ARG A 93 41.13 19.24 -1.35
C ARG A 93 41.36 17.73 -1.42
N GLN A 94 42.37 17.24 -0.70
CA GLN A 94 42.70 15.81 -0.64
C GLN A 94 43.01 15.39 0.80
N LEU A 95 42.78 14.11 1.10
CA LEU A 95 43.21 13.50 2.36
C LEU A 95 44.65 12.99 2.23
N ASN A 96 45.55 13.49 3.08
CA ASN A 96 46.95 13.05 3.12
C ASN A 96 47.15 11.98 4.20
N ILE A 97 46.65 10.78 3.94
CA ILE A 97 46.80 9.63 4.85
C ILE A 97 47.92 8.73 4.30
N SER A 98 48.88 8.36 5.14
CA SER A 98 49.92 7.39 4.73
C SER A 98 49.30 6.00 4.55
N HIS A 99 49.90 5.18 3.66
CA HIS A 99 49.40 3.82 3.39
C HIS A 99 49.24 2.95 4.65
N ASP A 100 50.14 3.11 5.62
CA ASP A 100 50.12 2.37 6.88
C ASP A 100 48.93 2.75 7.78
N HIS A 101 48.33 3.93 7.57
CA HIS A 101 47.20 4.43 8.36
C HIS A 101 45.84 4.24 7.69
N ILE A 102 45.80 3.91 6.39
CA ILE A 102 44.56 3.71 5.63
C ILE A 102 43.68 2.64 6.29
N GLN A 103 44.26 1.49 6.63
CA GLN A 103 43.51 0.38 7.22
C GLN A 103 42.97 0.73 8.62
N ASN A 104 43.71 1.51 9.40
CA ASN A 104 43.26 1.93 10.72
C ASN A 104 42.10 2.92 10.62
N VAL A 105 42.19 3.87 9.67
CA VAL A 105 41.10 4.83 9.39
C VAL A 105 39.86 4.10 8.88
N HIS A 106 40.01 3.11 7.99
CA HIS A 106 38.92 2.26 7.52
C HIS A 106 38.20 1.55 8.68
N CYS A 107 38.94 0.84 9.54
CA CYS A 107 38.35 0.12 10.67
C CYS A 107 37.62 1.07 11.62
N PHE A 108 38.25 2.21 11.92
CA PHE A 108 37.68 3.23 12.78
C PHE A 108 36.38 3.85 12.22
N LEU A 109 36.31 4.17 10.92
CA LEU A 109 35.10 4.71 10.29
C LEU A 109 33.97 3.67 10.19
N ARG A 110 34.31 2.40 9.98
CA ARG A 110 33.34 1.30 10.01
C ARG A 110 32.77 1.08 11.42
N ASP A 111 33.62 1.13 12.45
CA ASP A 111 33.19 1.08 13.85
C ASP A 111 32.23 2.23 14.17
N LEU A 112 32.56 3.44 13.72
CA LEU A 112 31.67 4.59 13.93
C LEU A 112 30.31 4.38 13.25
N THR A 113 30.31 3.84 12.04
CA THR A 113 29.08 3.51 11.30
C THR A 113 28.21 2.51 12.07
N SER A 114 28.78 1.39 12.54
CA SER A 114 28.01 0.37 13.27
C SER A 114 27.56 0.84 14.65
N LEU A 115 28.38 1.62 15.35
CA LEU A 115 28.03 2.24 16.64
C LEU A 115 26.91 3.28 16.50
N LEU A 116 26.91 4.09 15.43
CA LEU A 116 25.82 5.02 15.13
C LEU A 116 24.50 4.27 14.93
N GLN A 117 24.50 3.17 14.18
CA GLN A 117 23.31 2.35 14.01
C GLN A 117 22.81 1.74 15.33
N ALA A 118 23.74 1.24 16.16
CA ALA A 118 23.42 0.69 17.47
C ALA A 118 22.81 1.73 18.43
N ILE A 119 23.41 2.92 18.55
CA ILE A 119 22.87 4.02 19.37
C ILE A 119 21.56 4.55 18.80
N GLY A 120 21.45 4.55 17.47
CA GLY A 120 20.24 4.86 16.73
C GLY A 120 19.04 4.03 17.14
N ARG A 121 19.25 2.72 17.33
CA ARG A 121 18.20 1.76 17.74
C ARG A 121 17.67 2.02 19.15
N LEU A 122 18.43 2.71 20.00
CA LEU A 122 18.04 3.05 21.38
C LEU A 122 17.11 4.26 21.49
N ASN A 123 16.66 4.84 20.37
CA ASN A 123 15.80 6.03 20.37
C ASN A 123 14.51 5.90 21.21
N GLU A 124 13.88 4.72 21.22
CA GLU A 124 12.64 4.45 21.97
C GLU A 124 12.82 4.59 23.49
N TYR A 125 14.01 4.31 24.01
CA TYR A 125 14.34 4.45 25.43
C TYR A 125 14.21 5.89 25.94
N PHE A 126 14.42 6.88 25.06
CA PHE A 126 14.41 8.29 25.43
C PHE A 126 13.04 8.96 25.29
N CYS A 127 12.01 8.23 24.84
CA CYS A 127 10.68 8.78 24.55
C CYS A 127 9.67 8.53 25.69
N ASP A 128 8.48 9.11 25.57
CA ASP A 128 7.31 8.88 26.43
C ASP A 128 7.54 9.14 27.94
N GLU A 129 7.42 8.12 28.81
CA GLU A 129 7.50 8.27 30.26
C GLU A 129 8.92 8.55 30.75
N GLN A 130 9.92 8.10 29.99
CA GLN A 130 11.34 8.22 30.31
C GLN A 130 11.96 9.55 29.82
N PHE A 131 11.21 10.32 29.03
CA PHE A 131 11.68 11.56 28.39
C PHE A 131 12.34 12.55 29.35
N GLN A 132 11.73 12.81 30.52
CA GLN A 132 12.29 13.76 31.49
C GLN A 132 13.50 13.20 32.23
N GLN A 133 13.50 11.89 32.52
CA GLN A 133 14.57 11.26 33.29
C GLN A 133 15.88 11.25 32.50
N HIS A 134 15.79 11.03 31.19
CA HIS A 134 16.94 10.93 30.29
C HIS A 134 17.07 12.10 29.31
N PHE A 135 16.44 13.24 29.64
CA PHE A 135 16.41 14.41 28.77
C PHE A 135 17.82 14.90 28.38
N ASN A 136 18.69 15.07 29.37
CA ASN A 136 20.04 15.58 29.15
C ASN A 136 20.92 14.61 28.36
N ASP A 137 20.74 13.30 28.57
CA ASP A 137 21.47 12.25 27.87
C ASP A 137 21.10 12.26 26.39
N ALA A 138 19.80 12.24 26.09
CA ALA A 138 19.27 12.33 24.72
C ALA A 138 19.68 13.64 24.03
N LEU A 139 19.58 14.78 24.74
CA LEU A 139 19.96 16.08 24.21
C LEU A 139 21.46 16.12 23.84
N THR A 140 22.33 15.52 24.65
CA THR A 140 23.77 15.42 24.38
C THR A 140 24.04 14.60 23.12
N LEU A 141 23.39 13.44 22.97
CA LEU A 141 23.51 12.61 21.77
C LEU A 141 23.02 13.34 20.51
N VAL A 142 21.84 13.96 20.58
CA VAL A 142 21.29 14.72 19.45
C VAL A 142 22.21 15.88 19.07
N HIS A 143 22.78 16.59 20.04
CA HIS A 143 23.79 17.61 19.76
C HIS A 143 25.03 17.04 19.07
N GLN A 144 25.51 15.86 19.49
CA GLN A 144 26.64 15.21 18.84
C GLN A 144 26.32 14.84 17.38
N PHE A 145 25.12 14.31 17.11
CA PHE A 145 24.68 14.02 15.74
C PHE A 145 24.55 15.28 14.88
N VAL A 146 23.98 16.36 15.42
CA VAL A 146 23.91 17.66 14.72
C VAL A 146 25.31 18.18 14.41
N GLN A 147 26.25 18.11 15.36
CA GLN A 147 27.63 18.52 15.14
C GLN A 147 28.31 17.69 14.03
N MET A 148 28.04 16.39 13.96
CA MET A 148 28.58 15.52 12.89
C MET A 148 28.07 15.93 11.51
N ILE A 149 26.78 16.25 11.39
CA ILE A 149 26.19 16.67 10.12
C ILE A 149 26.68 18.06 9.71
N VAL A 150 26.82 18.99 10.67
CA VAL A 150 27.42 20.30 10.43
C VAL A 150 28.88 20.16 9.97
N TYR A 151 29.64 19.26 10.61
CA TYR A 151 31.01 18.94 10.20
C TYR A 151 31.06 18.39 8.77
N ALA A 152 30.23 17.40 8.44
CA ALA A 152 30.12 16.86 7.09
C ALA A 152 29.72 17.94 6.06
N LYS A 153 28.78 18.83 6.42
CA LYS A 153 28.35 19.96 5.59
C LYS A 153 29.48 20.94 5.31
N ASN A 154 30.31 21.25 6.31
CA ASN A 154 31.37 22.24 6.18
C ASN A 154 32.56 21.71 5.36
N ILE A 155 32.89 20.44 5.54
CA ILE A 155 34.05 19.84 4.86
C ILE A 155 33.70 19.42 3.43
N ARG A 156 32.49 18.87 3.21
CA ARG A 156 32.05 18.31 1.93
C ARG A 156 33.04 17.28 1.38
N PHE A 157 33.24 16.21 2.14
CA PHE A 157 34.10 15.09 1.73
C PHE A 157 33.67 14.44 0.40
N ASP A 158 32.40 14.62 0.01
CA ASP A 158 31.85 14.21 -1.28
C ASP A 158 32.47 14.93 -2.48
N LEU A 159 33.08 16.10 -2.27
CA LEU A 159 33.70 16.92 -3.32
C LEU A 159 35.22 16.74 -3.44
N PHE A 160 35.81 15.80 -2.69
CA PHE A 160 37.26 15.60 -2.66
C PHE A 160 37.72 14.72 -3.82
N ASP A 161 38.92 14.99 -4.34
CA ASP A 161 39.55 14.12 -5.33
C ASP A 161 40.28 12.99 -4.61
N TYR A 162 39.76 11.76 -4.74
CA TYR A 162 40.36 10.59 -4.14
C TYR A 162 41.30 9.87 -5.11
N LEU A 163 42.48 9.52 -4.61
CA LEU A 163 43.35 8.55 -5.29
C LEU A 163 42.66 7.16 -5.27
N PRO A 164 42.87 6.29 -6.28
CA PRO A 164 42.22 4.97 -6.34
C PRO A 164 42.44 4.10 -5.10
N GLN A 165 43.55 4.28 -4.38
CA GLN A 165 43.88 3.55 -3.16
C GLN A 165 43.11 4.05 -1.92
N MET A 166 42.46 5.22 -2.02
CA MET A 166 41.68 5.88 -0.96
C MET A 166 40.16 5.78 -1.19
N SER A 167 39.72 5.06 -2.23
CA SER A 167 38.29 4.86 -2.52
C SER A 167 37.55 4.22 -1.36
N ILE A 168 38.18 3.27 -0.65
CA ILE A 168 37.61 2.60 0.52
C ILE A 168 37.26 3.61 1.61
N ILE A 169 38.16 4.56 1.89
CA ILE A 169 37.95 5.60 2.92
C ILE A 169 36.83 6.55 2.48
N HIS A 170 36.76 6.89 1.18
CA HIS A 170 35.68 7.71 0.65
C HIS A 170 34.31 7.08 0.91
N ASP A 171 34.15 5.79 0.60
CA ASP A 171 32.91 5.06 0.83
C ASP A 171 32.54 5.00 2.31
N ASP A 172 33.53 4.78 3.19
CA ASP A 172 33.30 4.80 4.64
C ASP A 172 32.87 6.17 5.16
N ILE A 173 33.45 7.27 4.66
CA ILE A 173 33.06 8.64 5.05
C ILE A 173 31.63 8.94 4.57
N ILE A 174 31.26 8.48 3.37
CA ILE A 174 29.89 8.60 2.87
C ILE A 174 28.93 7.86 3.80
N LEU A 175 29.26 6.64 4.21
CA LEU A 175 28.45 5.83 5.12
C LEU A 175 28.31 6.51 6.49
N VAL A 176 29.40 7.00 7.09
CA VAL A 176 29.36 7.74 8.35
C VAL A 176 28.45 8.96 8.22
N SER A 177 28.57 9.73 7.13
CA SER A 177 27.76 10.93 6.89
C SER A 177 26.27 10.57 6.74
N ALA A 178 25.95 9.55 5.96
CA ALA A 178 24.58 9.05 5.79
C ALA A 178 23.99 8.53 7.11
N GLN A 179 24.75 7.74 7.88
CA GLN A 179 24.28 7.22 9.17
C GLN A 179 24.13 8.31 10.24
N SER A 180 24.96 9.36 10.22
CA SER A 180 24.80 10.52 11.09
C SER A 180 23.44 11.19 10.88
N ILE A 181 23.04 11.33 9.62
CA ILE A 181 21.73 11.87 9.23
C ILE A 181 20.60 10.91 9.65
N ASN A 182 20.76 9.60 9.44
CA ASN A 182 19.77 8.61 9.86
C ASN A 182 19.60 8.54 11.38
N CYS A 183 20.64 8.81 12.18
CA CYS A 183 20.54 8.93 13.63
C CYS A 183 19.55 10.02 14.03
N LEU A 184 19.63 11.20 13.42
CA LEU A 184 18.62 12.24 13.65
C LEU A 184 17.22 11.82 13.18
N ARG A 185 17.13 11.01 12.12
CA ARG A 185 15.84 10.47 11.66
C ARG A 185 15.22 9.55 12.70
N TRP A 186 16.00 8.67 13.32
CA TRP A 186 15.53 7.80 14.39
C TRP A 186 15.12 8.59 15.64
N TYR A 187 15.87 9.65 15.99
CA TYR A 187 15.53 10.53 17.13
C TYR A 187 14.46 11.60 16.80
N SER A 188 13.83 11.53 15.62
CA SER A 188 12.76 12.47 15.23
C SER A 188 11.53 12.39 16.13
N ARG A 189 11.22 11.23 16.72
CA ARG A 189 10.15 11.09 17.73
C ARG A 189 10.47 11.89 19.00
N TRP A 190 11.70 11.79 19.49
CA TRP A 190 12.16 12.57 20.63
C TRP A 190 12.12 14.08 20.32
N LEU A 191 12.56 14.49 19.12
CA LEU A 191 12.45 15.88 18.66
C LEU A 191 10.98 16.35 18.55
N LYS A 192 10.05 15.47 18.17
CA LYS A 192 8.60 15.76 18.17
C LYS A 192 8.10 16.04 19.58
N GLU A 193 8.47 15.21 20.57
CA GLU A 193 8.11 15.42 21.97
C GLU A 193 8.68 16.73 22.51
N LEU A 194 9.91 17.09 22.11
CA LEU A 194 10.55 18.36 22.45
C LEU A 194 9.84 19.58 21.85
N HIS A 195 9.38 19.46 20.59
CA HIS A 195 8.72 20.54 19.86
C HIS A 195 7.23 20.70 20.24
N SER A 196 6.55 19.62 20.62
CA SER A 196 5.09 19.60 20.77
C SER A 196 4.57 20.61 21.79
N SER A 197 3.58 21.40 21.38
CA SER A 197 2.94 22.36 22.28
C SER A 197 1.96 21.74 23.28
N ASN A 198 1.43 20.56 22.94
CA ASN A 198 0.44 19.79 23.68
C ASN A 198 1.05 18.58 24.41
N GLY A 199 2.38 18.47 24.42
CA GLY A 199 3.08 17.41 25.13
C GLY A 199 2.87 17.50 26.65
N ARG A 200 3.04 16.37 27.34
CA ARG A 200 2.99 16.28 28.82
C ARG A 200 3.94 17.28 29.52
N TYR A 201 4.93 17.80 28.79
CA TYR A 201 6.01 18.67 29.27
C TYR A 201 6.05 20.00 28.51
N ASN A 202 5.05 20.85 28.76
CA ASN A 202 4.95 22.17 28.13
C ASN A 202 5.97 23.16 28.71
N ASN A 203 7.21 23.14 28.21
CA ASN A 203 8.28 24.05 28.63
C ASN A 203 8.73 24.97 27.46
N GLN A 204 8.68 26.29 27.66
CA GLN A 204 9.05 27.26 26.61
C GLN A 204 10.52 27.14 26.21
N GLU A 205 11.41 26.79 27.15
CA GLU A 205 12.83 26.60 26.88
C GLU A 205 13.08 25.38 25.98
N HIS A 206 12.36 24.27 26.20
CA HIS A 206 12.45 23.09 25.33
C HIS A 206 12.07 23.39 23.89
N ARG A 207 11.05 24.25 23.68
CA ARG A 207 10.63 24.66 22.34
C ARG A 207 11.67 25.54 21.65
N LYS A 208 12.36 26.41 22.38
CA LYS A 208 13.48 27.20 21.82
C LYS A 208 14.60 26.28 21.37
N ILE A 209 15.01 25.33 22.23
CA ILE A 209 16.04 24.34 21.90
C ILE A 209 15.63 23.50 20.68
N ALA A 210 14.39 22.99 20.63
CA ALA A 210 13.85 22.28 19.47
C ALA A 210 13.92 23.14 18.20
N LYS A 211 13.51 24.41 18.29
CA LYS A 211 13.55 25.32 17.14
C LYS A 211 14.96 25.51 16.61
N ASP A 212 15.92 25.79 17.49
CA ASP A 212 17.31 26.02 17.11
C ASP A 212 17.93 24.76 16.48
N LEU A 213 17.70 23.59 17.09
CA LEU A 213 18.14 22.31 16.55
C LEU A 213 17.54 22.04 15.17
N LEU A 214 16.20 22.16 15.05
CA LEU A 214 15.50 21.87 13.81
C LEU A 214 15.93 22.79 12.67
N THR A 215 16.13 24.08 12.93
CA THR A 215 16.63 25.01 11.90
C THR A 215 18.00 24.58 11.39
N VAL A 216 18.95 24.25 12.27
CA VAL A 216 20.29 23.78 11.86
C VAL A 216 20.20 22.48 11.06
N ILE A 217 19.38 21.53 11.51
CA ILE A 217 19.19 20.24 10.84
C ILE A 217 18.63 20.46 9.43
N ILE A 218 17.61 21.31 9.29
CA ILE A 218 16.97 21.62 8.01
C ILE A 218 17.97 22.30 7.06
N ASP A 219 18.72 23.29 7.54
CA ASP A 219 19.72 23.99 6.74
C ASP A 219 20.86 23.06 6.28
N CYS A 220 21.14 21.99 7.02
CA CYS A 220 22.07 20.96 6.57
C CYS A 220 21.44 20.04 5.53
N CYS A 221 20.21 19.57 5.77
CA CYS A 221 19.51 18.70 4.83
C CYS A 221 19.38 19.36 3.44
N VAL A 222 18.97 20.63 3.38
CA VAL A 222 18.80 21.36 2.12
C VAL A 222 20.07 21.40 1.26
N ILE A 223 21.24 21.44 1.88
CA ILE A 223 22.54 21.48 1.18
C ILE A 223 22.90 20.11 0.60
N PHE A 224 22.53 19.04 1.30
CA PHE A 224 22.76 17.67 0.84
C PHE A 224 21.75 17.21 -0.21
N ILE A 225 20.60 17.87 -0.30
CA ILE A 225 19.59 17.63 -1.33
C ILE A 225 19.98 18.45 -2.58
N ASP A 226 20.88 17.86 -3.37
CA ASP A 226 21.36 18.43 -4.63
C ASP A 226 21.75 17.30 -5.61
N PRO A 227 21.57 17.48 -6.93
CA PRO A 227 21.93 16.46 -7.92
C PRO A 227 23.41 16.06 -7.95
N HIS A 228 24.30 16.96 -7.50
CA HIS A 228 25.73 16.70 -7.48
C HIS A 228 26.22 15.99 -6.21
N VAL A 229 25.34 15.81 -5.22
CA VAL A 229 25.68 15.12 -3.97
C VAL A 229 25.48 13.61 -4.16
N ILE A 230 26.39 12.83 -3.58
CA ILE A 230 26.39 11.37 -3.66
C ILE A 230 25.08 10.80 -3.05
N LEU A 231 24.48 9.85 -3.78
CA LEU A 231 23.13 9.34 -3.55
C LEU A 231 22.82 8.94 -2.09
N PRO A 232 23.65 8.17 -1.36
CA PRO A 232 23.31 7.75 0.02
C PRO A 232 23.13 8.92 0.99
N ILE A 233 23.92 9.99 0.84
CA ILE A 233 23.83 11.20 1.67
C ILE A 233 22.56 11.96 1.32
N SER A 234 22.31 12.19 0.02
CA SER A 234 21.12 12.90 -0.46
C SER A 234 19.82 12.16 -0.09
N MET A 235 19.80 10.83 -0.21
CA MET A 235 18.69 9.99 0.22
C MET A 235 18.44 10.06 1.73
N SER A 236 19.50 10.00 2.54
CA SER A 236 19.38 10.11 4.00
C SER A 236 18.87 11.48 4.42
N ALA A 237 19.39 12.56 3.80
CA ALA A 237 18.95 13.93 4.03
C ALA A 237 17.48 14.16 3.64
N THR A 238 17.08 13.63 2.48
CA THR A 238 15.69 13.73 2.00
C THR A 238 14.74 12.95 2.93
N ASN A 239 15.11 11.73 3.34
CA ASN A 239 14.31 10.94 4.28
C ASN A 239 14.19 11.60 5.66
N LEU A 240 15.25 12.24 6.15
CA LEU A 240 15.19 13.02 7.37
C LEU A 240 14.20 14.19 7.20
N LEU A 241 14.35 14.99 6.14
CA LEU A 241 13.45 16.11 5.87
C LEU A 241 11.99 15.67 5.69
N TYR A 242 11.75 14.53 5.04
CA TYR A 242 10.44 13.88 4.94
C TYR A 242 9.88 13.49 6.32
N THR A 243 10.72 12.92 7.18
CA THR A 243 10.30 12.56 8.53
C THR A 243 9.97 13.82 9.35
N LEU A 244 10.77 14.88 9.25
CA LEU A 244 10.49 16.16 9.91
C LEU A 244 9.17 16.78 9.41
N SER A 245 8.90 16.70 8.10
CA SER A 245 7.70 17.27 7.48
C SER A 245 6.43 16.49 7.79
N THR A 246 6.51 15.18 8.01
CA THR A 246 5.34 14.33 8.31
C THR A 246 5.09 14.15 9.80
N LEU A 247 6.15 14.04 10.62
CA LEU A 247 6.06 13.68 12.04
C LEU A 247 6.03 14.91 12.98
N ILE A 248 6.91 15.89 12.76
CA ILE A 248 7.06 17.07 13.64
C ILE A 248 6.19 18.23 13.18
N ARG A 249 6.15 18.48 11.86
CA ARG A 249 5.39 19.56 11.20
C ARG A 249 5.68 20.95 11.82
N PRO A 250 6.94 21.46 11.81
CA PRO A 250 7.26 22.73 12.44
C PRO A 250 6.55 23.90 11.74
N ASN A 251 5.90 24.75 12.51
CA ASN A 251 5.06 25.83 11.99
C ASN A 251 5.81 26.85 11.11
N TYR A 252 7.08 27.06 11.44
CA TYR A 252 7.95 28.04 10.80
C TYR A 252 8.75 27.49 9.62
N ILE A 253 8.58 26.21 9.25
CA ILE A 253 9.44 25.54 8.27
C ILE A 253 9.44 26.24 6.90
N LEU A 254 8.29 26.74 6.46
CA LEU A 254 8.15 27.49 5.20
C LEU A 254 8.75 28.91 5.27
N HIS A 255 9.01 29.42 6.47
CA HIS A 255 9.69 30.71 6.65
C HIS A 255 11.22 30.58 6.62
N ILE A 256 11.76 29.36 6.67
CA ILE A 256 13.20 29.11 6.57
C ILE A 256 13.67 29.44 5.14
N PRO A 257 14.65 30.34 4.95
CA PRO A 257 15.12 30.74 3.62
C PRO A 257 15.60 29.56 2.76
N SER A 258 16.35 28.63 3.35
CA SER A 258 16.88 27.46 2.65
C SER A 258 15.78 26.56 2.08
N ILE A 259 14.63 26.43 2.75
CA ILE A 259 13.49 25.68 2.21
C ILE A 259 12.88 26.37 1.00
N LYS A 260 12.74 27.70 1.03
CA LYS A 260 12.23 28.47 -0.12
C LYS A 260 13.14 28.31 -1.32
N GLU A 261 14.45 28.41 -1.12
CA GLU A 261 15.45 28.19 -2.15
C GLU A 261 15.39 26.75 -2.71
N LEU A 262 15.21 25.75 -1.85
CA LEU A 262 15.06 24.36 -2.28
C LEU A 262 13.82 24.19 -3.18
N ILE A 263 12.67 24.76 -2.82
CA ILE A 263 11.45 24.69 -3.63
C ILE A 263 11.70 25.30 -5.01
N GLU A 264 12.36 26.45 -5.07
CA GLU A 264 12.69 27.12 -6.34
C GLU A 264 13.70 26.33 -7.20
N ARG A 265 14.69 25.67 -6.57
CA ARG A 265 15.66 24.81 -7.26
C ARG A 265 14.99 23.57 -7.86
N VAL A 266 14.14 22.90 -7.09
CA VAL A 266 13.47 21.66 -7.51
C VAL A 266 12.56 21.86 -8.73
N ILE A 267 11.90 23.02 -8.82
CA ILE A 267 11.08 23.38 -9.99
C ILE A 267 11.93 23.47 -11.27
N LYS A 268 13.22 23.81 -11.15
CA LYS A 268 14.14 24.00 -12.29
C LYS A 268 14.91 22.73 -12.65
N TRP A 269 14.93 21.73 -11.79
CA TRP A 269 15.67 20.48 -12.05
C TRP A 269 15.04 19.70 -13.19
N ASN A 270 15.91 19.17 -14.06
CA ASN A 270 15.49 18.23 -15.08
C ASN A 270 15.40 16.82 -14.49
N ARG A 271 14.47 16.01 -14.99
CA ARG A 271 14.29 14.60 -14.59
C ARG A 271 15.60 13.78 -14.67
N THR A 272 16.50 14.13 -15.59
CA THR A 272 17.73 13.38 -15.86
C THR A 272 18.89 13.70 -14.91
N GLU A 273 18.76 14.71 -14.05
CA GLU A 273 19.85 15.16 -13.18
C GLU A 273 20.02 14.26 -11.94
N MET A 274 18.99 13.52 -11.55
CA MET A 274 19.01 12.64 -10.37
C MET A 274 18.36 11.28 -10.65
N SER A 275 18.57 10.32 -9.76
CA SER A 275 17.82 9.06 -9.78
C SER A 275 16.32 9.33 -9.59
N VAL A 276 15.50 8.51 -10.26
CA VAL A 276 14.03 8.62 -10.22
C VAL A 276 13.50 8.51 -8.79
N GLU A 277 14.08 7.62 -7.98
CA GLU A 277 13.69 7.39 -6.58
C GLU A 277 13.93 8.63 -5.70
N LEU A 278 15.12 9.22 -5.80
CA LEU A 278 15.48 10.41 -5.02
C LEU A 278 14.61 11.59 -5.43
N TYR A 279 14.45 11.83 -6.73
CA TYR A 279 13.66 12.96 -7.22
C TYR A 279 12.18 12.86 -6.79
N THR A 280 11.58 11.66 -6.89
CA THR A 280 10.23 11.39 -6.38
C THR A 280 10.13 11.63 -4.87
N LEU A 281 11.11 11.19 -4.08
CA LEU A 281 11.13 11.41 -2.63
C LEU A 281 11.25 12.90 -2.27
N VAL A 282 12.08 13.67 -2.99
CA VAL A 282 12.21 15.12 -2.81
C VAL A 282 10.88 15.82 -3.06
N ILE A 283 10.18 15.47 -4.14
CA ILE A 283 8.87 16.03 -4.47
C ILE A 283 7.83 15.68 -3.41
N LYS A 284 7.77 14.41 -2.97
CA LYS A 284 6.91 13.98 -1.85
C LYS A 284 7.18 14.80 -0.60
N THR A 285 8.45 15.03 -0.30
CA THR A 285 8.91 15.81 0.86
C THR A 285 8.44 17.26 0.79
N ILE A 286 8.66 17.92 -0.34
CA ILE A 286 8.21 19.32 -0.55
C ILE A 286 6.69 19.43 -0.52
N SER A 287 5.99 18.48 -1.12
CA SER A 287 4.53 18.42 -1.06
C SER A 287 4.04 18.35 0.40
N CYS A 288 4.62 17.46 1.21
CA CYS A 288 4.28 17.37 2.64
C CYS A 288 4.60 18.67 3.40
N LEU A 289 5.76 19.30 3.12
CA LEU A 289 6.17 20.57 3.75
C LEU A 289 5.18 21.70 3.50
N ILE A 290 4.59 21.78 2.31
CA ILE A 290 3.68 22.87 1.95
C ILE A 290 2.25 22.58 2.43
N ILE A 291 1.72 21.37 2.18
CA ILE A 291 0.29 21.08 2.42
C ILE A 291 0.01 20.79 3.90
N TYR A 292 0.90 20.09 4.60
CA TYR A 292 0.57 19.62 5.94
C TYR A 292 0.50 20.78 6.93
N PRO A 293 -0.59 20.90 7.71
CA PRO A 293 -0.66 21.90 8.76
C PRO A 293 0.37 21.56 9.83
N SER A 294 0.81 22.55 10.59
CA SER A 294 1.48 22.19 11.84
C SER A 294 0.49 21.57 12.81
N LEU A 295 1.01 20.79 13.75
CA LEU A 295 0.23 20.16 14.80
C LEU A 295 -0.54 21.17 15.66
N ASP A 296 -0.06 22.42 15.71
CA ASP A 296 -0.62 23.49 16.56
C ASP A 296 -1.56 24.46 15.80
N ASP A 297 -1.48 24.48 14.47
CA ASP A 297 -2.23 25.41 13.62
C ASP A 297 -3.61 24.85 13.27
N LYS A 298 -4.65 25.42 13.89
CA LYS A 298 -6.06 25.14 13.53
C LYS A 298 -6.51 25.88 12.25
N GLN A 299 -5.73 26.87 11.81
CA GLN A 299 -6.03 27.70 10.65
C GLN A 299 -5.06 27.35 9.51
N TYR A 300 -5.62 26.84 8.42
CA TYR A 300 -4.87 26.68 7.17
C TYR A 300 -4.80 28.04 6.48
N SER A 301 -3.59 28.50 6.14
CA SER A 301 -3.43 29.77 5.43
C SER A 301 -3.76 29.59 3.94
N THR A 302 -4.45 30.58 3.38
CA THR A 302 -4.68 30.69 1.92
C THR A 302 -3.36 30.70 1.15
N GLU A 303 -2.32 31.29 1.75
CA GLU A 303 -0.95 31.33 1.22
C GLU A 303 -0.38 29.93 0.93
N ARG A 304 -0.55 28.95 1.82
CA ARG A 304 -0.08 27.56 1.58
C ARG A 304 -0.81 26.92 0.39
N SER A 305 -2.10 27.20 0.24
CA SER A 305 -2.87 26.69 -0.89
C SER A 305 -2.40 27.28 -2.21
N GLU A 306 -2.06 28.58 -2.25
CA GLU A 306 -1.56 29.24 -3.45
C GLU A 306 -0.14 28.78 -3.80
N GLN A 307 0.75 28.68 -2.79
CA GLN A 307 2.10 28.16 -2.96
C GLN A 307 2.10 26.72 -3.49
N TYR A 308 1.25 25.85 -2.93
CA TYR A 308 1.16 24.47 -3.39
C TYR A 308 0.61 24.36 -4.81
N LYS A 309 -0.42 25.16 -5.14
CA LYS A 309 -0.97 25.22 -6.49
C LYS A 309 0.10 25.67 -7.50
N PHE A 310 0.87 26.70 -7.19
CA PHE A 310 1.97 27.17 -8.04
C PHE A 310 3.05 26.10 -8.23
N PHE A 311 3.45 25.43 -7.14
CA PHE A 311 4.43 24.35 -7.18
C PHE A 311 3.99 23.21 -8.11
N ILE A 312 2.75 22.72 -7.96
CA ILE A 312 2.21 21.63 -8.78
C ILE A 312 2.07 22.04 -10.25
N GLN A 313 1.60 23.26 -10.53
CA GLN A 313 1.47 23.76 -11.89
C GLN A 313 2.82 23.79 -12.62
N ARG A 314 3.89 24.22 -11.95
CA ARG A 314 5.23 24.25 -12.54
C ARG A 314 5.85 22.88 -12.69
N LEU A 315 5.68 22.02 -11.69
CA LEU A 315 6.22 20.66 -11.71
C LEU A 315 5.61 19.81 -12.84
N PHE A 316 4.31 19.97 -13.12
CA PHE A 316 3.60 19.21 -14.15
C PHE A 316 3.42 19.98 -15.48
N GLU A 317 4.06 21.15 -15.64
CA GLU A 317 4.08 21.88 -16.92
C GLU A 317 4.62 21.00 -18.08
N PRO A 318 5.71 20.21 -17.91
CA PRO A 318 6.16 19.29 -18.94
C PRO A 318 5.14 18.19 -19.25
N TYR A 319 4.40 17.71 -18.26
CA TYR A 319 3.36 16.69 -18.45
C TYR A 319 2.22 17.21 -19.34
N GLY A 320 1.75 18.44 -19.12
CA GLY A 320 0.77 19.08 -19.99
C GLY A 320 1.25 19.22 -21.44
N ASN A 321 2.53 19.60 -21.63
CA ASN A 321 3.14 19.70 -22.95
C ASN A 321 3.21 18.33 -23.67
N LEU A 322 3.51 17.25 -22.94
CA LEU A 322 3.50 15.89 -23.49
C LEU A 322 2.12 15.48 -23.98
N ILE A 323 1.05 15.79 -23.23
CA ILE A 323 -0.33 15.48 -23.64
C ILE A 323 -0.67 16.21 -24.95
N ASN A 324 -0.32 17.49 -25.07
CA ASN A 324 -0.53 18.26 -26.30
C ASN A 324 0.26 17.68 -27.50
N ILE A 325 1.43 17.09 -27.27
CA ILE A 325 2.20 16.40 -28.33
C ILE A 325 1.49 15.12 -28.77
N LEU A 326 0.88 14.37 -27.84
CA LEU A 326 0.15 13.14 -28.15
C LEU A 326 -1.12 13.38 -28.96
N ASP A 327 -1.80 14.51 -28.76
CA ASP A 327 -2.94 14.93 -29.59
C ASP A 327 -2.53 15.05 -31.08
N ASN A 328 -1.23 15.23 -31.37
CA ASN A 328 -0.66 15.38 -32.71
C ASN A 328 -0.02 14.09 -33.30
N GLU A 329 -0.47 12.91 -32.88
CA GLU A 329 -0.22 11.56 -33.47
C GLU A 329 1.04 10.76 -33.07
N GLN A 330 1.94 11.25 -32.20
CA GLN A 330 3.22 10.56 -31.88
C GLN A 330 3.23 9.62 -30.64
N ILE A 331 2.21 8.78 -30.45
CA ILE A 331 2.11 7.93 -29.22
C ILE A 331 3.15 6.79 -29.16
N GLN A 332 3.79 6.43 -30.27
CA GLN A 332 4.76 5.32 -30.31
C GLN A 332 6.18 5.71 -29.84
N ASN A 333 6.43 6.97 -29.50
CA ASN A 333 7.75 7.36 -29.01
C ASN A 333 7.98 6.86 -27.58
N LYS A 334 8.90 5.91 -27.42
CA LYS A 334 9.26 5.29 -26.14
C LYS A 334 9.62 6.33 -25.06
N GLN A 335 10.33 7.40 -25.42
CA GLN A 335 10.72 8.45 -24.47
C GLN A 335 9.52 9.25 -23.94
N VAL A 336 8.53 9.49 -24.80
CA VAL A 336 7.29 10.17 -24.42
C VAL A 336 6.47 9.28 -23.47
N ILE A 337 6.35 7.99 -23.79
CA ILE A 337 5.68 7.00 -22.93
C ILE A 337 6.35 6.94 -21.54
N GLU A 338 7.68 6.79 -21.49
CA GLU A 338 8.43 6.74 -20.22
C GLU A 338 8.27 8.03 -19.40
N ALA A 339 8.16 9.19 -20.04
CA ALA A 339 7.88 10.45 -19.37
C ALA A 339 6.46 10.53 -18.82
N LEU A 340 5.45 10.10 -19.59
CA LEU A 340 4.07 10.04 -19.13
C LEU A 340 3.93 9.09 -17.94
N LEU A 341 4.47 7.87 -18.03
CA LEU A 341 4.45 6.90 -16.93
C LEU A 341 5.11 7.47 -15.67
N PHE A 342 6.23 8.16 -15.80
CA PHE A 342 6.89 8.81 -14.67
C PHE A 342 5.98 9.85 -13.99
N TYR A 343 5.39 10.79 -14.74
CA TYR A 343 4.53 11.81 -14.16
C TYR A 343 3.21 11.24 -13.59
N THR A 344 2.62 10.25 -14.24
CA THR A 344 1.43 9.57 -13.72
C THR A 344 1.74 8.83 -12.41
N ASN A 345 2.89 8.14 -12.33
CA ASN A 345 3.37 7.52 -11.09
C ASN A 345 3.61 8.55 -10.00
N LEU A 346 4.29 9.65 -10.33
CA LEU A 346 4.55 10.75 -9.40
C LEU A 346 3.24 11.33 -8.84
N LEU A 347 2.22 11.51 -9.67
CA LEU A 347 0.91 11.98 -9.22
C LEU A 347 0.24 10.94 -8.32
N SER A 348 0.29 9.65 -8.66
CA SER A 348 -0.25 8.55 -7.82
C SER A 348 0.42 8.53 -6.44
N ASP A 349 1.73 8.70 -6.43
CA ASP A 349 2.56 8.81 -5.24
C ASP A 349 2.19 10.00 -4.36
N LEU A 350 1.92 11.16 -4.97
CA LEU A 350 1.42 12.35 -4.27
C LEU A 350 -0.01 12.18 -3.75
N VAL A 351 -0.85 11.37 -4.40
CA VAL A 351 -2.17 11.03 -3.87
C VAL A 351 -2.01 10.15 -2.63
N TYR A 352 -1.12 9.16 -2.68
CA TYR A 352 -0.86 8.25 -1.57
C TYR A 352 -0.40 8.98 -0.30
N THR A 353 0.45 10.01 -0.42
CA THR A 353 0.89 10.80 0.75
C THR A 353 -0.28 11.48 1.49
N VAL A 354 -1.37 11.82 0.81
CA VAL A 354 -2.50 12.52 1.42
C VAL A 354 -3.60 11.55 1.91
N ARG A 355 -3.43 10.23 1.71
CA ARG A 355 -4.45 9.20 2.01
C ARG A 355 -4.96 9.23 3.45
N SER A 356 -4.06 9.24 4.42
CA SER A 356 -4.36 9.24 5.85
C SER A 356 -4.59 10.63 6.46
N GLU A 357 -4.52 11.69 5.66
CA GLU A 357 -4.62 13.07 6.15
C GLU A 357 -6.07 13.56 6.25
N ASN A 358 -6.25 14.69 6.92
CA ASN A 358 -7.57 15.25 7.16
C ASN A 358 -8.23 15.84 5.89
N ILE A 359 -9.53 16.14 6.01
CA ILE A 359 -10.36 16.63 4.90
C ILE A 359 -9.83 17.94 4.29
N LYS A 360 -9.23 18.83 5.10
CA LYS A 360 -8.72 20.14 4.65
C LYS A 360 -7.43 20.02 3.85
N THR A 361 -6.48 19.20 4.30
CA THR A 361 -5.26 18.85 3.54
C THR A 361 -5.64 18.25 2.18
N LYS A 362 -6.60 17.30 2.18
CA LYS A 362 -7.17 16.71 0.95
C LYS A 362 -7.81 17.76 0.04
N GLN A 363 -8.48 18.77 0.60
CA GLN A 363 -9.10 19.84 -0.18
C GLN A 363 -8.06 20.74 -0.86
N ILE A 364 -7.01 21.15 -0.15
CA ILE A 364 -5.91 21.95 -0.73
C ILE A 364 -5.20 21.18 -1.84
N PHE A 365 -4.94 19.89 -1.59
CA PHE A 365 -4.37 18.99 -2.57
C PHE A 365 -5.25 18.90 -3.83
N PHE A 366 -6.55 18.60 -3.67
CA PHE A 366 -7.50 18.52 -4.77
C PHE A 366 -7.57 19.80 -5.60
N LEU A 367 -7.67 20.98 -4.96
CA LEU A 367 -7.71 22.26 -5.67
C LEU A 367 -6.46 22.51 -6.53
N SER A 368 -5.32 21.96 -6.11
CA SER A 368 -4.04 22.11 -6.81
C SER A 368 -3.93 21.14 -7.99
N ILE A 369 -4.41 19.91 -7.85
CA ILE A 369 -4.35 18.88 -8.90
C ILE A 369 -5.58 18.82 -9.80
N HIS A 370 -6.63 19.62 -9.57
CA HIS A 370 -7.89 19.56 -10.30
C HIS A 370 -7.71 19.58 -11.83
N HIS A 371 -6.84 20.48 -12.33
CA HIS A 371 -6.52 20.56 -13.75
C HIS A 371 -5.82 19.30 -14.28
N LEU A 372 -4.93 18.69 -13.49
CA LEU A 372 -4.24 17.45 -13.84
C LEU A 372 -5.19 16.26 -13.91
N ILE A 373 -6.22 16.21 -13.05
CA ILE A 373 -7.25 15.16 -13.11
C ILE A 373 -7.99 15.23 -14.45
N LEU A 374 -8.36 16.44 -14.89
CA LEU A 374 -8.99 16.65 -16.19
C LEU A 374 -8.05 16.27 -17.35
N SER A 375 -6.78 16.65 -17.27
CA SER A 375 -5.76 16.26 -18.26
C SER A 375 -5.54 14.75 -18.30
N CYS A 376 -5.54 14.05 -17.17
CA CYS A 376 -5.44 12.59 -17.11
C CYS A 376 -6.68 11.92 -17.70
N ASN A 377 -7.87 12.51 -17.51
CA ASN A 377 -9.12 12.00 -18.10
C ASN A 377 -9.11 12.14 -19.62
N HIS A 378 -8.61 13.25 -20.15
CA HIS A 378 -8.39 13.43 -21.60
C HIS A 378 -7.34 12.45 -22.13
N LEU A 379 -6.21 12.30 -21.42
CA LEU A 379 -5.15 11.37 -21.79
C LEU A 379 -5.64 9.91 -21.85
N LEU A 380 -6.53 9.52 -20.93
CA LEU A 380 -7.14 8.19 -20.95
C LEU A 380 -7.88 7.94 -22.27
N SER A 381 -8.65 8.91 -22.75
CA SER A 381 -9.35 8.83 -24.05
C SER A 381 -8.41 8.63 -25.24
N ILE A 382 -7.18 9.14 -25.16
CA ILE A 382 -6.17 9.01 -26.21
C ILE A 382 -5.47 7.65 -26.16
N VAL A 383 -5.14 7.19 -24.95
CA VAL A 383 -4.18 6.12 -24.70
C VAL A 383 -4.84 4.73 -24.64
N ILE A 384 -6.11 4.64 -24.27
CA ILE A 384 -6.78 3.38 -23.90
C ILE A 384 -6.67 2.27 -24.97
N HIS A 385 -6.76 2.61 -26.26
CA HIS A 385 -6.61 1.66 -27.37
C HIS A 385 -5.21 1.62 -27.99
N ARG A 386 -4.27 2.45 -27.50
CA ARG A 386 -2.97 2.68 -28.13
C ARG A 386 -1.79 2.19 -27.29
N ASN A 387 -1.89 2.19 -25.96
CA ASN A 387 -0.86 1.68 -25.05
C ASN A 387 -1.49 1.14 -23.74
N ALA A 388 -1.33 -0.17 -23.52
CA ALA A 388 -1.90 -0.88 -22.37
C ALA A 388 -1.24 -0.52 -21.02
N GLU A 389 0.05 -0.17 -21.02
CA GLU A 389 0.75 0.17 -19.77
C GLU A 389 0.30 1.52 -19.21
N CYS A 390 0.22 2.52 -20.08
CA CYS A 390 -0.24 3.85 -19.71
C CYS A 390 -1.73 3.84 -19.31
N SER A 391 -2.57 3.05 -19.98
CA SER A 391 -3.98 2.91 -19.60
C SER A 391 -4.14 2.27 -18.23
N ARG A 392 -3.41 1.18 -17.94
CA ARG A 392 -3.37 0.54 -16.62
C ARG A 392 -2.95 1.52 -15.53
N MET A 393 -1.91 2.30 -15.78
CA MET A 393 -1.40 3.27 -14.81
C MET A 393 -2.40 4.40 -14.52
N LEU A 394 -3.07 4.92 -15.56
CA LEU A 394 -4.11 5.93 -15.40
C LEU A 394 -5.33 5.39 -14.64
N LEU A 395 -5.76 4.16 -14.91
CA LEU A 395 -6.85 3.52 -14.17
C LEU A 395 -6.47 3.31 -12.69
N SER A 396 -5.24 2.90 -12.41
CA SER A 396 -4.71 2.79 -11.05
C SER A 396 -4.67 4.16 -10.34
N LEU A 397 -4.30 5.22 -11.06
CA LEU A 397 -4.34 6.58 -10.54
C LEU A 397 -5.78 7.01 -10.20
N PHE A 398 -6.76 6.79 -11.09
CA PHE A 398 -8.16 7.12 -10.82
C PHE A 398 -8.72 6.34 -9.64
N PHE A 399 -8.35 5.07 -9.49
CA PHE A 399 -8.69 4.28 -8.32
C PHE A 399 -8.13 4.93 -7.04
N SER A 400 -6.83 5.27 -7.02
CA SER A 400 -6.19 5.94 -5.88
C SER A 400 -6.83 7.30 -5.54
N LEU A 401 -7.21 8.07 -6.57
CA LEU A 401 -7.93 9.34 -6.42
C LEU A 401 -9.31 9.14 -5.78
N PHE A 402 -10.08 8.15 -6.23
CA PHE A 402 -11.39 7.85 -5.66
C PHE A 402 -11.30 7.23 -4.26
N GLU A 403 -10.25 6.48 -3.95
CA GLU A 403 -10.02 6.01 -2.59
C GLU A 403 -9.67 7.16 -1.63
N THR A 404 -8.86 8.12 -2.11
CA THR A 404 -8.23 9.11 -1.23
C THR A 404 -9.01 10.42 -1.10
N ILE A 405 -9.49 11.00 -2.22
CA ILE A 405 -10.07 12.36 -2.28
C ILE A 405 -11.47 12.44 -2.91
N ARG A 406 -12.18 11.31 -3.05
CA ARG A 406 -13.54 11.26 -3.63
C ARG A 406 -14.51 12.25 -3.01
N THR A 407 -14.47 12.45 -1.69
CA THR A 407 -15.36 13.41 -1.00
C THR A 407 -15.13 14.86 -1.45
N GLN A 408 -13.91 15.21 -1.86
CA GLN A 408 -13.51 16.55 -2.28
C GLN A 408 -13.79 16.79 -3.77
N MET A 409 -13.75 15.74 -4.61
CA MET A 409 -13.95 15.85 -6.06
C MET A 409 -15.35 16.34 -6.45
N GLY A 410 -16.35 16.02 -5.63
CA GLY A 410 -17.75 16.34 -5.92
C GLY A 410 -18.36 15.41 -6.97
N VAL A 411 -19.69 15.30 -6.92
CA VAL A 411 -20.43 14.31 -7.73
C VAL A 411 -20.24 14.55 -9.23
N GLN A 412 -20.39 15.80 -9.70
CA GLN A 412 -20.34 16.14 -11.13
C GLN A 412 -19.03 15.73 -11.83
N LEU A 413 -17.89 15.92 -11.17
CA LEU A 413 -16.58 15.56 -11.72
C LEU A 413 -16.43 14.04 -11.80
N ILE A 414 -16.84 13.33 -10.74
CA ILE A 414 -16.88 11.87 -10.73
C ILE A 414 -17.79 11.39 -11.86
N GLU A 415 -18.98 11.96 -12.02
CA GLU A 415 -19.88 11.55 -13.10
C GLU A 415 -19.23 11.71 -14.49
N THR A 416 -18.50 12.80 -14.70
CA THR A 416 -17.85 13.09 -15.99
C THR A 416 -16.74 12.08 -16.28
N ILE A 417 -15.92 11.77 -15.29
CA ILE A 417 -14.84 10.78 -15.41
C ILE A 417 -15.44 9.39 -15.65
N LEU A 418 -16.47 9.00 -14.89
CA LEU A 418 -17.16 7.73 -15.07
C LEU A 418 -17.81 7.61 -16.45
N LYS A 419 -18.58 8.62 -16.89
CA LYS A 419 -19.19 8.65 -18.22
C LYS A 419 -18.14 8.51 -19.32
N ASN A 420 -17.01 9.22 -19.22
CA ASN A 420 -15.92 9.08 -20.18
C ASN A 420 -15.36 7.66 -20.19
N MET A 421 -15.02 7.10 -19.01
CA MET A 421 -14.54 5.73 -18.90
C MET A 421 -15.53 4.71 -19.51
N PHE A 422 -16.82 4.78 -19.16
CA PHE A 422 -17.84 3.89 -19.72
C PHE A 422 -17.99 4.02 -21.24
N ASN A 423 -17.91 5.23 -21.79
CA ASN A 423 -17.97 5.45 -23.23
C ASN A 423 -16.74 4.89 -23.97
N LEU A 424 -15.57 4.89 -23.33
CA LEU A 424 -14.34 4.33 -23.88
C LEU A 424 -14.30 2.80 -23.78
N PHE A 425 -14.93 2.22 -22.77
CA PHE A 425 -15.09 0.77 -22.61
C PHE A 425 -16.25 0.25 -23.48
N ASN A 426 -16.11 0.28 -24.81
CA ASN A 426 -17.04 -0.44 -25.69
C ASN A 426 -16.87 -1.97 -25.51
N ILE A 427 -17.94 -2.73 -25.75
CA ILE A 427 -18.06 -4.20 -25.54
C ILE A 427 -16.90 -5.00 -26.16
N ASN A 428 -16.33 -4.52 -27.28
CA ASN A 428 -15.22 -5.18 -27.98
C ASN A 428 -13.84 -4.90 -27.36
N ASP A 429 -13.67 -3.78 -26.65
CA ASP A 429 -12.41 -3.32 -26.03
C ASP A 429 -12.24 -3.80 -24.58
N VAL A 430 -13.34 -4.17 -23.93
CA VAL A 430 -13.34 -4.74 -22.57
C VAL A 430 -12.50 -6.04 -22.52
N ARG A 431 -12.46 -6.83 -23.61
CA ARG A 431 -11.66 -8.07 -23.69
C ARG A 431 -10.15 -7.83 -23.64
N THR A 432 -9.66 -6.78 -24.31
CA THR A 432 -8.23 -6.44 -24.36
C THR A 432 -7.79 -5.72 -23.10
N ILE A 433 -8.64 -4.85 -22.56
CA ILE A 433 -8.36 -4.09 -21.34
C ILE A 433 -8.42 -4.99 -20.10
N LEU A 434 -9.37 -5.92 -20.01
CA LEU A 434 -9.45 -6.85 -18.88
C LEU A 434 -8.27 -7.84 -18.85
N ALA A 435 -7.73 -8.21 -20.02
CA ALA A 435 -6.57 -9.09 -20.09
C ALA A 435 -5.26 -8.42 -19.61
N ASP A 436 -5.13 -7.09 -19.73
CA ASP A 436 -3.88 -6.37 -19.41
C ASP A 436 -3.95 -5.46 -18.15
N SER A 437 -5.15 -5.21 -17.61
CA SER A 437 -5.40 -4.30 -16.46
C SER A 437 -6.22 -4.93 -15.32
N GLU A 438 -5.90 -6.20 -15.04
CA GLU A 438 -6.67 -7.17 -14.24
C GLU A 438 -7.19 -6.67 -12.87
N HIS A 439 -6.46 -5.79 -12.19
CA HIS A 439 -6.83 -5.33 -10.84
C HIS A 439 -7.35 -3.89 -10.76
N ALA A 440 -6.86 -2.97 -11.60
CA ALA A 440 -7.12 -1.55 -11.43
C ALA A 440 -8.55 -1.15 -11.83
N ALA A 441 -9.01 -1.61 -13.00
CA ALA A 441 -10.37 -1.35 -13.46
C ALA A 441 -11.41 -1.99 -12.53
N HIS A 442 -11.11 -3.21 -12.07
CA HIS A 442 -11.95 -3.95 -11.16
C HIS A 442 -12.10 -3.26 -9.80
N ASN A 443 -10.98 -2.89 -9.19
CA ASN A 443 -10.98 -2.18 -7.90
C ASN A 443 -11.72 -0.84 -8.00
N LEU A 444 -11.60 -0.15 -9.14
CA LEU A 444 -12.33 1.08 -9.42
C LEU A 444 -13.84 0.86 -9.47
N LEU A 445 -14.31 -0.16 -10.21
CA LEU A 445 -15.73 -0.50 -10.27
C LEU A 445 -16.26 -0.94 -8.90
N SER A 446 -15.54 -1.80 -8.19
CA SER A 446 -15.89 -2.24 -6.82
C SER A 446 -16.00 -1.07 -5.85
N LEU A 447 -15.10 -0.08 -5.96
CA LEU A 447 -15.13 1.11 -5.11
C LEU A 447 -16.35 2.01 -5.39
N ILE A 448 -16.78 2.14 -6.66
CA ILE A 448 -18.02 2.87 -7.01
C ILE A 448 -19.25 2.13 -6.48
N ILE A 449 -19.26 0.80 -6.62
CA ILE A 449 -20.38 -0.06 -6.20
C ILE A 449 -20.52 -0.10 -4.67
N SER A 450 -19.40 0.00 -3.94
CA SER A 450 -19.38 -0.05 -2.47
C SER A 450 -19.93 1.18 -1.75
N GLU A 451 -20.29 2.26 -2.47
CA GLU A 451 -20.81 3.47 -1.83
C GLU A 451 -22.31 3.37 -1.48
N PRO A 452 -22.69 3.55 -0.20
CA PRO A 452 -24.09 3.61 0.20
C PRO A 452 -24.65 5.00 -0.11
N GLY A 453 -25.18 5.21 -1.32
CA GLY A 453 -25.80 6.49 -1.65
C GLY A 453 -26.57 6.53 -2.96
N THR A 454 -27.78 7.10 -2.92
CA THR A 454 -28.65 7.34 -4.09
C THR A 454 -28.04 8.25 -5.16
N LYS A 455 -26.91 8.92 -4.86
CA LYS A 455 -26.25 9.89 -5.75
C LYS A 455 -25.64 9.27 -7.01
N TYR A 456 -25.28 7.99 -6.98
CA TYR A 456 -24.69 7.28 -8.13
C TYR A 456 -25.60 6.19 -8.71
N GLY A 457 -26.89 6.16 -8.33
CA GLY A 457 -27.82 5.12 -8.78
C GLY A 457 -28.00 5.03 -10.29
N HIS A 458 -27.76 6.11 -11.04
CA HIS A 458 -27.78 6.10 -12.51
C HIS A 458 -26.54 5.45 -13.15
N PHE A 459 -25.41 5.41 -12.44
CA PHE A 459 -24.24 4.63 -12.86
C PHE A 459 -24.39 3.16 -12.54
N LEU A 460 -25.14 2.82 -11.50
CA LEU A 460 -25.37 1.43 -11.13
C LEU A 460 -26.00 0.63 -12.29
N SER A 461 -26.95 1.22 -13.03
CA SER A 461 -27.52 0.56 -14.22
C SER A 461 -26.47 0.34 -15.31
N LEU A 462 -25.62 1.34 -15.59
CA LEU A 462 -24.54 1.23 -16.58
C LEU A 462 -23.47 0.21 -16.17
N ILE A 463 -23.14 0.15 -14.88
CA ILE A 463 -22.22 -0.85 -14.31
C ILE A 463 -22.80 -2.25 -14.45
N ILE A 464 -24.08 -2.43 -14.14
CA ILE A 464 -24.76 -3.71 -14.27
C ILE A 464 -24.81 -4.12 -15.74
N ASP A 465 -25.20 -3.23 -16.65
CA ASP A 465 -25.24 -3.50 -18.09
C ASP A 465 -23.86 -3.86 -18.64
N LEU A 466 -22.80 -3.17 -18.21
CA LEU A 466 -21.43 -3.49 -18.64
C LEU A 466 -20.98 -4.86 -18.08
N ASN A 467 -21.24 -5.14 -16.80
CA ASN A 467 -20.87 -6.42 -16.19
C ASN A 467 -21.62 -7.61 -16.78
N VAL A 468 -22.91 -7.44 -17.09
CA VAL A 468 -23.78 -8.51 -17.55
C VAL A 468 -23.73 -8.69 -19.06
N ASN A 469 -23.75 -7.60 -19.84
CA ASN A 469 -23.83 -7.68 -21.30
C ASN A 469 -22.47 -7.65 -22.00
N ALA A 470 -21.41 -7.13 -21.34
CA ALA A 470 -20.07 -7.05 -21.94
C ALA A 470 -19.06 -8.01 -21.28
N ILE A 471 -18.93 -7.95 -19.94
CA ILE A 471 -17.89 -8.70 -19.22
C ILE A 471 -18.24 -10.19 -19.11
N PHE A 472 -19.46 -10.53 -18.71
CA PHE A 472 -19.85 -11.93 -18.52
C PHE A 472 -19.74 -12.78 -19.80
N PRO A 473 -20.22 -12.32 -20.99
CA PRO A 473 -20.05 -13.09 -22.22
C PRO A 473 -18.58 -13.25 -22.61
N ALA A 474 -17.74 -12.24 -22.35
CA ALA A 474 -16.30 -12.34 -22.57
C ALA A 474 -15.61 -13.39 -21.67
N LEU A 475 -16.02 -13.50 -20.41
CA LEU A 475 -15.49 -14.49 -19.46
C LEU A 475 -15.93 -15.92 -19.78
N ARG A 476 -17.13 -16.07 -20.35
CA ARG A 476 -17.61 -17.39 -20.81
C ARG A 476 -16.75 -17.95 -21.94
N ASP A 477 -16.23 -17.06 -22.80
CA ASP A 477 -15.41 -17.42 -23.95
C ASP A 477 -13.91 -17.56 -23.61
N ASN A 478 -13.38 -16.81 -22.63
CA ASN A 478 -11.96 -16.80 -22.25
C ASN A 478 -11.77 -17.06 -20.73
N PRO A 479 -11.14 -18.16 -20.32
CA PRO A 479 -11.20 -18.66 -18.94
C PRO A 479 -9.98 -18.29 -18.07
N SER A 480 -9.40 -17.10 -18.15
CA SER A 480 -8.36 -16.73 -17.16
C SER A 480 -8.97 -16.81 -15.74
N LEU A 481 -8.26 -17.45 -14.82
CA LEU A 481 -8.76 -17.77 -13.47
C LEU A 481 -8.91 -16.49 -12.61
N ASP A 482 -7.94 -15.58 -12.71
CA ASP A 482 -7.86 -14.39 -11.86
C ASP A 482 -8.98 -13.37 -12.15
N ILE A 483 -9.33 -13.17 -13.43
CA ILE A 483 -10.41 -12.26 -13.83
C ILE A 483 -11.78 -12.80 -13.37
N ARG A 484 -11.95 -14.13 -13.35
CA ARG A 484 -13.19 -14.77 -12.89
C ARG A 484 -13.41 -14.52 -11.40
N GLU A 485 -12.39 -14.75 -10.57
CA GLU A 485 -12.50 -14.50 -9.12
C GLU A 485 -12.86 -13.04 -8.84
N SER A 486 -12.11 -12.13 -9.46
CA SER A 486 -12.32 -10.70 -9.36
C SER A 486 -13.78 -10.36 -9.72
N TYR A 487 -14.24 -10.75 -10.91
CA TYR A 487 -15.61 -10.50 -11.39
C TYR A 487 -16.72 -10.93 -10.41
N PHE A 488 -16.66 -12.15 -9.88
CA PHE A 488 -17.69 -12.63 -8.96
C PHE A 488 -17.65 -11.93 -7.61
N ASN A 489 -16.47 -11.53 -7.13
CA ASN A 489 -16.35 -10.67 -5.95
C ASN A 489 -17.10 -9.34 -6.15
N LEU A 490 -16.94 -8.69 -7.31
CA LEU A 490 -17.69 -7.47 -7.64
C LEU A 490 -19.19 -7.69 -7.70
N LEU A 491 -19.66 -8.80 -8.27
CA LEU A 491 -21.09 -9.12 -8.26
C LEU A 491 -21.62 -9.29 -6.83
N GLY A 492 -20.85 -9.94 -5.95
CA GLY A 492 -21.18 -10.06 -4.53
C GLY A 492 -21.29 -8.70 -3.83
N ILE A 493 -20.27 -7.85 -4.00
CA ILE A 493 -20.24 -6.47 -3.48
C ILE A 493 -21.42 -5.65 -4.04
N LEU A 494 -21.79 -5.85 -5.31
CA LEU A 494 -22.91 -5.17 -5.98
C LEU A 494 -24.24 -5.52 -5.34
N LEU A 495 -24.51 -6.81 -5.19
CA LEU A 495 -25.76 -7.27 -4.60
C LEU A 495 -25.85 -6.86 -3.12
N LEU A 496 -24.78 -7.01 -2.35
CA LEU A 496 -24.76 -6.68 -0.92
C LEU A 496 -24.99 -5.19 -0.65
N ASN A 497 -24.28 -4.31 -1.37
CA ASN A 497 -24.34 -2.87 -1.10
C ASN A 497 -25.55 -2.17 -1.74
N ASN A 498 -26.04 -2.71 -2.88
CA ASN A 498 -27.11 -2.07 -3.65
C ASN A 498 -28.39 -2.89 -3.68
N TRP A 499 -28.66 -3.68 -2.65
CA TRP A 499 -29.89 -4.51 -2.56
C TRP A 499 -31.19 -3.71 -2.82
N LYS A 500 -31.25 -2.46 -2.35
CA LYS A 500 -32.39 -1.56 -2.54
C LYS A 500 -32.66 -1.17 -4.00
N TYR A 501 -31.70 -1.36 -4.90
CA TYR A 501 -31.86 -1.14 -6.34
C TYR A 501 -32.75 -2.20 -6.99
N PHE A 502 -32.68 -3.44 -6.50
CA PHE A 502 -33.51 -4.54 -6.97
C PHE A 502 -34.79 -4.68 -6.15
N PHE A 503 -34.70 -4.45 -4.84
CA PHE A 503 -35.80 -4.64 -3.89
C PHE A 503 -36.00 -3.38 -3.07
N LYS A 504 -36.92 -2.49 -3.49
CA LYS A 504 -37.31 -1.34 -2.66
C LYS A 504 -38.06 -1.83 -1.43
N GLY A 505 -37.49 -1.59 -0.25
CA GLY A 505 -38.16 -1.83 1.02
C GLY A 505 -39.29 -0.84 1.23
N ASN A 506 -40.49 -1.12 0.73
CA ASN A 506 -41.68 -0.38 1.09
C ASN A 506 -42.27 -1.00 2.36
N VAL A 507 -42.29 -0.25 3.46
CA VAL A 507 -42.99 -0.64 4.71
C VAL A 507 -44.50 -0.87 4.47
N LEU A 508 -45.04 -0.36 3.35
CA LEU A 508 -46.42 -0.59 2.92
C LEU A 508 -46.64 -1.92 2.17
N SER A 509 -45.61 -2.49 1.50
CA SER A 509 -45.72 -3.80 0.83
C SER A 509 -45.62 -4.98 1.82
N THR A 510 -45.24 -4.73 3.06
CA THR A 510 -45.39 -5.69 4.16
C THR A 510 -46.80 -5.72 4.75
N LEU A 511 -47.65 -4.74 4.43
CA LEU A 511 -49.03 -4.63 4.95
C LEU A 511 -50.08 -5.06 3.93
N ASN A 512 -49.80 -4.90 2.64
CA ASN A 512 -50.59 -5.47 1.56
C ASN A 512 -49.77 -6.62 0.97
N GLU A 513 -50.31 -7.84 0.92
CA GLU A 513 -49.76 -9.01 0.22
C GLU A 513 -49.71 -8.80 -1.32
N GLU A 514 -49.31 -7.61 -1.77
CA GLU A 514 -49.03 -7.34 -3.17
C GLU A 514 -47.62 -7.83 -3.48
N VAL A 515 -47.54 -8.58 -4.59
CA VAL A 515 -46.36 -9.17 -5.23
C VAL A 515 -45.11 -8.34 -4.99
N GLU A 516 -44.03 -8.97 -4.52
CA GLU A 516 -42.72 -8.30 -4.41
C GLU A 516 -42.34 -7.73 -5.78
N ASN A 517 -42.55 -6.42 -5.99
CA ASN A 517 -42.16 -5.76 -7.23
C ASN A 517 -40.63 -5.64 -7.25
N VAL A 518 -39.99 -6.52 -8.03
CA VAL A 518 -38.54 -6.46 -8.29
C VAL A 518 -38.27 -5.42 -9.37
N GLU A 519 -37.53 -4.37 -9.01
CA GLU A 519 -37.06 -3.39 -10.00
C GLU A 519 -35.83 -3.98 -10.72
N ASN A 520 -35.80 -3.91 -12.06
CA ASN A 520 -34.72 -4.47 -12.89
C ASN A 520 -34.54 -6.00 -12.77
N GLU A 521 -35.65 -6.73 -12.77
CA GLU A 521 -35.73 -8.20 -12.72
C GLU A 521 -34.79 -8.89 -13.73
N THR A 522 -34.74 -8.43 -14.98
CA THR A 522 -33.92 -9.04 -16.04
C THR A 522 -32.43 -9.05 -15.68
N SER A 523 -31.93 -7.93 -15.15
CA SER A 523 -30.53 -7.81 -14.77
C SER A 523 -30.19 -8.64 -13.53
N PHE A 524 -31.11 -8.72 -12.56
CA PHE A 524 -30.95 -9.59 -11.39
C PHE A 524 -30.89 -11.07 -11.79
N MET A 525 -31.78 -11.49 -12.70
CA MET A 525 -31.81 -12.84 -13.23
C MET A 525 -30.50 -13.21 -13.94
N GLN A 526 -29.98 -12.33 -14.79
CA GLN A 526 -28.71 -12.57 -15.49
C GLN A 526 -27.52 -12.66 -14.51
N ILE A 527 -27.50 -11.88 -13.43
CA ILE A 527 -26.49 -12.00 -12.37
C ILE A 527 -26.60 -13.37 -11.68
N MET A 528 -27.80 -13.81 -11.32
CA MET A 528 -28.00 -15.11 -10.68
C MET A 528 -27.66 -16.28 -11.62
N GLU A 529 -27.93 -16.15 -12.92
CA GLU A 529 -27.50 -17.11 -13.94
C GLU A 529 -25.98 -17.18 -14.05
N SER A 530 -25.28 -16.05 -13.91
CA SER A 530 -23.81 -16.02 -13.89
C SER A 530 -23.24 -16.79 -12.69
N TYR A 531 -23.86 -16.67 -11.51
CA TYR A 531 -23.51 -17.46 -10.33
C TYR A 531 -23.77 -18.95 -10.56
N ALA A 532 -24.93 -19.32 -11.10
CA ALA A 532 -25.24 -20.72 -11.44
C ALA A 532 -24.23 -21.30 -12.44
N TRP A 533 -23.87 -20.54 -13.48
CA TRP A 533 -22.85 -20.94 -14.45
C TRP A 533 -21.48 -21.15 -13.77
N SER A 534 -21.07 -20.25 -12.86
CA SER A 534 -19.80 -20.39 -12.14
C SER A 534 -19.75 -21.66 -11.29
N CYS A 535 -20.85 -22.00 -10.63
CA CYS A 535 -20.93 -23.19 -9.79
C CYS A 535 -20.93 -24.48 -10.62
N SER A 536 -21.23 -24.41 -11.92
CA SER A 536 -21.15 -25.55 -12.84
C SER A 536 -19.73 -25.85 -13.33
N GLN A 537 -18.77 -24.93 -13.12
CA GLN A 537 -17.39 -25.09 -13.55
C GLN A 537 -16.59 -26.00 -12.60
N THR A 538 -15.47 -26.54 -13.08
CA THR A 538 -14.60 -27.48 -12.34
C THR A 538 -13.71 -26.83 -11.28
N ASP A 539 -13.69 -25.49 -11.19
CA ASP A 539 -12.85 -24.75 -10.26
C ASP A 539 -13.45 -24.77 -8.83
N VAL A 540 -12.75 -25.44 -7.91
CA VAL A 540 -13.21 -25.68 -6.54
C VAL A 540 -13.12 -24.43 -5.67
N GLU A 541 -12.11 -23.57 -5.88
CA GLU A 541 -11.92 -22.37 -5.07
C GLU A 541 -12.93 -21.29 -5.44
N LEU A 542 -13.14 -21.09 -6.75
CA LEU A 542 -14.16 -20.19 -7.26
C LEU A 542 -15.56 -20.63 -6.82
N PHE A 543 -15.85 -21.94 -6.91
CA PHE A 543 -17.10 -22.52 -6.40
C PHE A 543 -17.31 -22.20 -4.92
N ARG A 544 -16.29 -22.41 -4.08
CA ARG A 544 -16.37 -22.16 -2.63
C ARG A 544 -16.65 -20.69 -2.32
N LYS A 545 -15.94 -19.77 -2.98
CA LYS A 545 -16.12 -18.32 -2.80
C LYS A 545 -17.52 -17.88 -3.23
N ASN A 546 -18.00 -18.36 -4.37
CA ASN A 546 -19.31 -17.99 -4.90
C ASN A 546 -20.46 -18.55 -4.06
N LEU A 547 -20.33 -19.78 -3.56
CA LEU A 547 -21.29 -20.34 -2.61
C LEU A 547 -21.29 -19.55 -1.29
N SER A 548 -20.11 -19.18 -0.78
CA SER A 548 -19.99 -18.34 0.42
C SER A 548 -20.62 -16.96 0.23
N SER A 549 -20.47 -16.35 -0.95
CA SER A 549 -21.11 -15.08 -1.32
C SER A 549 -22.64 -15.19 -1.32
N LEU A 550 -23.20 -16.30 -1.85
CA LEU A 550 -24.64 -16.57 -1.82
C LEU A 550 -25.17 -16.75 -0.39
N GLU A 551 -24.41 -17.43 0.47
CA GLU A 551 -24.75 -17.58 1.89
C GLU A 551 -24.70 -16.25 2.64
N GLU A 552 -23.69 -15.41 2.38
CA GLU A 552 -23.60 -14.07 2.95
C GLU A 552 -24.78 -13.19 2.52
N LEU A 553 -25.17 -13.26 1.24
CA LEU A 553 -26.37 -12.62 0.71
C LEU A 553 -27.64 -13.13 1.40
N ASN A 554 -27.75 -14.43 1.65
CA ASN A 554 -28.89 -14.98 2.37
C ASN A 554 -28.93 -14.51 3.82
N GLN A 555 -27.80 -14.53 4.54
CA GLN A 555 -27.73 -14.09 5.93
C GLN A 555 -28.09 -12.60 6.11
N LYS A 556 -27.64 -11.74 5.19
CA LYS A 556 -27.86 -10.29 5.30
C LYS A 556 -29.15 -9.81 4.65
N CYS A 557 -29.55 -10.42 3.54
CA CYS A 557 -30.63 -9.93 2.68
C CYS A 557 -31.81 -10.91 2.52
N ALA A 558 -31.74 -12.08 3.16
CA ALA A 558 -32.75 -13.14 3.05
C ALA A 558 -33.03 -13.53 1.59
N LEU A 559 -31.98 -13.67 0.78
CA LEU A 559 -32.04 -13.97 -0.65
C LEU A 559 -32.97 -15.15 -0.97
N TYR A 560 -32.88 -16.26 -0.23
CA TYR A 560 -33.67 -17.47 -0.50
C TYR A 560 -35.17 -17.29 -0.19
N ASN A 561 -35.54 -16.22 0.52
CA ASN A 561 -36.94 -15.89 0.84
C ASN A 561 -37.61 -15.06 -0.26
N LYS A 562 -36.85 -14.55 -1.23
CA LYS A 562 -37.39 -13.70 -2.29
C LYS A 562 -38.16 -14.51 -3.33
N GLN A 563 -39.35 -14.04 -3.70
CA GLN A 563 -40.24 -14.76 -4.63
C GLN A 563 -39.57 -15.04 -5.97
N ILE A 564 -38.82 -14.08 -6.50
CA ILE A 564 -38.06 -14.22 -7.75
C ILE A 564 -37.04 -15.37 -7.70
N PHE A 565 -36.35 -15.53 -6.57
CA PHE A 565 -35.38 -16.62 -6.40
C PHE A 565 -36.09 -17.97 -6.31
N GLN A 566 -37.20 -18.03 -5.57
CA GLN A 566 -37.98 -19.26 -5.39
C GLN A 566 -38.60 -19.77 -6.69
N ILE A 567 -39.15 -18.87 -7.50
CA ILE A 567 -39.83 -19.23 -8.74
C ILE A 567 -38.82 -19.62 -9.82
N HIS A 568 -37.75 -18.83 -9.99
CA HIS A 568 -36.89 -18.97 -11.16
C HIS A 568 -35.54 -19.65 -10.90
N MET A 569 -34.96 -19.53 -9.71
CA MET A 569 -33.55 -19.91 -9.44
C MET A 569 -33.39 -21.12 -8.52
N LEU A 570 -34.34 -21.36 -7.62
CA LEU A 570 -34.23 -22.42 -6.61
C LEU A 570 -34.03 -23.81 -7.22
N LYS A 571 -34.91 -24.21 -8.16
CA LYS A 571 -34.82 -25.53 -8.83
C LYS A 571 -33.51 -25.70 -9.61
N PRO A 572 -33.03 -24.73 -10.42
CA PRO A 572 -31.72 -24.78 -11.04
C PRO A 572 -30.54 -24.95 -10.06
N PHE A 573 -30.48 -24.16 -8.98
CA PHE A 573 -29.40 -24.24 -8.00
C PHE A 573 -29.42 -25.57 -7.22
N LEU A 574 -30.58 -26.02 -6.77
CA LEU A 574 -30.71 -27.33 -6.10
C LEU A 574 -30.28 -28.48 -7.01
N THR A 575 -30.68 -28.44 -8.28
CA THR A 575 -30.25 -29.42 -9.30
C THR A 575 -28.73 -29.42 -9.42
N LEU A 576 -28.11 -28.26 -9.53
CA LEU A 576 -26.66 -28.10 -9.67
C LEU A 576 -25.89 -28.64 -8.45
N LEU A 577 -26.32 -28.27 -7.23
CA LEU A 577 -25.65 -28.69 -6.01
C LEU A 577 -25.78 -30.20 -5.76
N ILE A 578 -26.96 -30.78 -6.02
CA ILE A 578 -27.19 -32.22 -5.89
C ILE A 578 -26.43 -33.00 -6.96
N THR A 579 -26.42 -32.52 -8.21
CA THR A 579 -25.61 -33.14 -9.27
C THR A 579 -24.11 -33.07 -8.97
N ALA A 580 -23.60 -31.96 -8.42
CA ALA A 580 -22.20 -31.85 -8.00
C ALA A 580 -21.85 -32.86 -6.88
N LEU A 581 -22.73 -33.03 -5.89
CA LEU A 581 -22.58 -34.05 -4.85
C LEU A 581 -22.61 -35.47 -5.41
N LEU A 582 -23.54 -35.75 -6.33
CA LEU A 582 -23.69 -37.04 -6.98
C LEU A 582 -22.53 -37.36 -7.93
N ALA A 583 -21.89 -36.37 -8.56
CA ALA A 583 -20.78 -36.54 -9.49
C ALA A 583 -19.39 -36.45 -8.82
N HIS A 584 -19.29 -36.09 -7.53
CA HIS A 584 -18.02 -35.86 -6.81
C HIS A 584 -17.10 -34.78 -7.40
N THR A 585 -17.62 -33.88 -8.24
CA THR A 585 -16.80 -32.84 -8.88
C THR A 585 -16.19 -31.86 -7.87
N HIS A 586 -16.87 -31.60 -6.75
CA HIS A 586 -16.48 -30.59 -5.75
C HIS A 586 -16.40 -31.16 -4.32
N ASN A 587 -15.85 -32.36 -4.16
CA ASN A 587 -15.80 -33.08 -2.87
C ASN A 587 -15.16 -32.30 -1.70
N LEU A 588 -14.19 -31.43 -1.98
CA LEU A 588 -13.55 -30.60 -0.95
C LEU A 588 -14.51 -29.57 -0.33
N CYS A 589 -15.63 -29.27 -0.99
CA CYS A 589 -16.66 -28.31 -0.55
C CYS A 589 -17.96 -29.01 -0.13
N ARG A 590 -17.91 -30.31 0.17
CA ARG A 590 -19.10 -31.14 0.42
C ARG A 590 -19.96 -30.57 1.56
N ASP A 591 -19.33 -30.18 2.66
CA ASP A 591 -20.03 -29.69 3.85
C ASP A 591 -20.70 -28.34 3.57
N GLU A 592 -20.03 -27.46 2.82
CA GLU A 592 -20.57 -26.18 2.36
C GLU A 592 -21.75 -26.37 1.40
N ILE A 593 -21.68 -27.34 0.49
CA ILE A 593 -22.79 -27.66 -0.44
C ILE A 593 -24.00 -28.16 0.34
N ILE A 594 -23.81 -29.06 1.29
CA ILE A 594 -24.88 -29.59 2.13
C ILE A 594 -25.54 -28.48 2.95
N ALA A 595 -24.72 -27.58 3.53
CA ALA A 595 -25.21 -26.41 4.24
C ALA A 595 -26.04 -25.49 3.32
N GLY A 596 -25.58 -25.23 2.10
CA GLY A 596 -26.32 -24.41 1.14
C GLY A 596 -27.65 -25.02 0.70
N ILE A 597 -27.68 -26.33 0.44
CA ILE A 597 -28.94 -27.05 0.13
C ILE A 597 -29.89 -26.94 1.32
N TYR A 598 -29.39 -27.08 2.55
CA TYR A 598 -30.19 -26.91 3.75
C TYR A 598 -30.74 -25.48 3.87
N HIS A 599 -29.92 -24.45 3.68
CA HIS A 599 -30.39 -23.06 3.77
C HIS A 599 -31.40 -22.71 2.66
N MET A 600 -31.24 -23.25 1.45
CA MET A 600 -32.22 -23.11 0.37
C MET A 600 -33.54 -23.87 0.62
N SER A 601 -33.51 -24.98 1.36
CA SER A 601 -34.68 -25.83 1.61
C SER A 601 -35.40 -25.56 2.93
N SER A 602 -34.68 -25.16 3.98
CA SER A 602 -35.20 -24.94 5.34
C SER A 602 -36.18 -23.78 5.47
N HIS A 603 -36.17 -22.85 4.51
CA HIS A 603 -37.07 -21.69 4.52
C HIS A 603 -38.38 -21.92 3.77
N GLN A 604 -38.49 -23.01 3.01
CA GLN A 604 -39.76 -23.44 2.46
C GLN A 604 -40.30 -24.58 3.32
N ASN A 605 -41.63 -24.60 3.53
CA ASN A 605 -42.28 -25.76 4.12
C ASN A 605 -41.80 -27.01 3.37
N ASN A 606 -41.41 -28.07 4.09
CA ASN A 606 -40.81 -29.31 3.57
C ASN A 606 -41.42 -29.87 2.25
N ALA A 607 -42.66 -29.51 1.93
CA ALA A 607 -43.38 -29.86 0.71
C ALA A 607 -42.66 -29.50 -0.61
N THR A 608 -42.08 -28.31 -0.76
CA THR A 608 -41.51 -27.87 -2.06
C THR A 608 -40.18 -28.55 -2.39
N PHE A 609 -39.34 -28.83 -1.40
CA PHE A 609 -38.12 -29.63 -1.62
C PHE A 609 -38.46 -31.09 -1.90
N VAL A 610 -39.53 -31.62 -1.30
CA VAL A 610 -40.06 -32.94 -1.60
C VAL A 610 -40.59 -33.01 -3.03
N GLU A 611 -41.36 -32.00 -3.48
CA GLU A 611 -41.80 -31.86 -4.87
C GLU A 611 -40.61 -31.78 -5.83
N PHE A 612 -39.59 -30.97 -5.49
CA PHE A 612 -38.36 -30.87 -6.26
C PHE A 612 -37.62 -32.22 -6.36
N LEU A 613 -37.39 -32.92 -5.25
CA LEU A 613 -36.70 -34.21 -5.24
C LEU A 613 -37.47 -35.25 -6.04
N THR A 614 -38.80 -35.22 -5.97
CA THR A 614 -39.69 -36.07 -6.75
C THR A 614 -39.50 -35.82 -8.24
N ASP A 615 -39.61 -34.56 -8.67
CA ASP A 615 -39.37 -34.15 -10.06
C ASP A 615 -37.96 -34.51 -10.54
N TYR A 616 -36.94 -34.26 -9.72
CA TYR A 616 -35.55 -34.54 -10.04
C TYR A 616 -35.33 -36.04 -10.25
N LEU A 617 -35.83 -36.90 -9.36
CA LEU A 617 -35.72 -38.35 -9.49
C LEU A 617 -36.49 -38.87 -10.70
N TYR A 618 -37.65 -38.30 -11.03
CA TYR A 618 -38.39 -38.69 -12.24
C TYR A 618 -37.60 -38.43 -13.53
N GLN A 619 -36.79 -37.37 -13.56
CA GLN A 619 -35.92 -37.03 -14.70
C GLN A 619 -34.67 -37.91 -14.81
N GLN A 620 -34.33 -38.72 -13.80
CA GLN A 620 -33.14 -39.59 -13.82
C GLN A 620 -33.43 -40.97 -14.44
N THR A 621 -32.39 -41.63 -14.95
CA THR A 621 -32.46 -42.94 -15.66
C THR A 621 -32.68 -44.17 -14.76
N LEU A 622 -33.02 -43.97 -13.47
CA LEU A 622 -33.29 -45.05 -12.52
C LEU A 622 -34.60 -45.79 -12.83
N THR A 623 -34.72 -47.05 -12.41
CA THR A 623 -35.98 -47.83 -12.44
C THR A 623 -36.99 -47.33 -11.40
N ASP A 624 -38.29 -47.34 -11.71
CA ASP A 624 -39.36 -46.79 -10.87
C ASP A 624 -39.41 -47.37 -9.44
N GLU A 625 -39.06 -48.64 -9.26
CA GLU A 625 -38.95 -49.28 -7.93
C GLU A 625 -37.84 -48.64 -7.06
N LYS A 626 -36.69 -48.35 -7.65
CA LYS A 626 -35.55 -47.72 -6.95
C LYS A 626 -35.83 -46.25 -6.65
N LYS A 627 -36.56 -45.55 -7.54
CA LYS A 627 -37.03 -44.17 -7.30
C LYS A 627 -37.99 -44.11 -6.12
N ASN A 628 -38.93 -45.05 -6.02
CA ASN A 628 -39.89 -45.12 -4.92
C ASN A 628 -39.21 -45.44 -3.57
N ILE A 629 -38.18 -46.29 -3.55
CA ILE A 629 -37.40 -46.58 -2.33
C ILE A 629 -36.64 -45.33 -1.85
N LEU A 630 -36.01 -44.59 -2.77
CA LEU A 630 -35.30 -43.36 -2.44
C LEU A 630 -36.25 -42.26 -1.94
N LEU A 631 -37.43 -42.13 -2.55
CA LEU A 631 -38.45 -41.20 -2.07
C LEU A 631 -38.95 -41.60 -0.68
N GLN A 632 -39.33 -42.86 -0.46
CA GLN A 632 -39.85 -43.30 0.84
C GLN A 632 -38.86 -43.13 2.00
N ASN A 633 -37.56 -43.31 1.75
CA ASN A 633 -36.54 -43.23 2.80
C ASN A 633 -36.08 -41.80 3.11
N TYR A 634 -36.19 -40.87 2.16
CA TYR A 634 -35.56 -39.54 2.25
C TYR A 634 -36.51 -38.35 2.05
N VAL A 635 -37.82 -38.59 1.92
CA VAL A 635 -38.87 -37.55 1.85
C VAL A 635 -39.06 -36.79 3.17
N HIS A 636 -38.64 -37.36 4.31
CA HIS A 636 -38.69 -36.68 5.60
C HIS A 636 -37.45 -35.81 5.83
N ILE A 637 -37.55 -34.53 5.49
CA ILE A 637 -36.54 -33.52 5.79
C ILE A 637 -36.63 -33.16 7.28
N GLU A 638 -35.58 -33.46 8.03
CA GLU A 638 -35.44 -33.08 9.43
C GLU A 638 -35.09 -31.59 9.56
N THR A 639 -35.57 -30.95 10.63
CA THR A 639 -35.53 -29.48 10.81
C THR A 639 -34.18 -28.96 11.29
N ASP A 640 -33.24 -29.83 11.61
CA ASP A 640 -31.91 -29.49 12.11
C ASP A 640 -30.81 -29.87 11.10
N LEU A 641 -29.89 -28.95 10.87
CA LEU A 641 -28.76 -29.08 9.93
C LEU A 641 -27.96 -30.40 10.07
N PRO A 642 -27.63 -30.91 11.29
CA PRO A 642 -26.84 -32.14 11.43
C PRO A 642 -27.58 -33.37 10.91
N SER A 643 -28.87 -33.47 11.19
CA SER A 643 -29.68 -34.63 10.83
C SER A 643 -30.08 -34.58 9.34
N PHE A 644 -30.36 -33.38 8.82
CA PHE A 644 -30.47 -33.14 7.38
C PHE A 644 -29.19 -33.54 6.61
N SER A 645 -28.02 -33.12 7.09
CA SER A 645 -26.74 -33.44 6.47
C SER A 645 -26.49 -34.95 6.40
N LYS A 646 -26.84 -35.66 7.47
CA LYS A 646 -26.76 -37.12 7.54
C LYS A 646 -27.71 -37.79 6.55
N ASN A 647 -28.96 -37.32 6.46
CA ASN A 647 -29.95 -37.88 5.53
C ASN A 647 -29.58 -37.64 4.07
N LEU A 648 -29.15 -36.43 3.72
CA LEU A 648 -28.69 -36.11 2.37
C LEU A 648 -27.45 -36.92 1.99
N THR A 649 -26.51 -37.09 2.94
CA THR A 649 -25.34 -37.94 2.76
C THR A 649 -25.73 -39.40 2.50
N ASN A 650 -26.67 -39.95 3.26
CA ASN A 650 -27.15 -41.32 3.05
C ASN A 650 -27.87 -41.47 1.70
N PHE A 651 -28.70 -40.49 1.33
CA PHE A 651 -29.35 -40.42 0.01
C PHE A 651 -28.33 -40.48 -1.13
N ILE A 652 -27.23 -39.73 -1.05
CA ILE A 652 -26.17 -39.73 -2.08
C ILE A 652 -25.49 -41.10 -2.19
N HIS A 653 -25.21 -41.76 -1.06
CA HIS A 653 -24.62 -43.10 -1.07
C HIS A 653 -25.57 -44.14 -1.68
N ASP A 654 -26.84 -44.12 -1.28
CA ASP A 654 -27.85 -45.05 -1.77
C ASP A 654 -28.14 -44.84 -3.26
N TYR A 655 -28.30 -43.59 -3.70
CA TYR A 655 -28.49 -43.24 -5.11
C TYR A 655 -27.38 -43.83 -5.99
N ARG A 656 -26.13 -43.72 -5.53
CA ARG A 656 -24.97 -44.27 -6.26
C ARG A 656 -24.90 -45.78 -6.27
N TYR A 657 -25.24 -46.41 -5.15
CA TYR A 657 -25.38 -47.86 -5.12
C TYR A 657 -26.40 -48.35 -6.14
N TYR A 658 -27.48 -47.58 -6.34
CA TYR A 658 -28.53 -47.88 -7.30
C TYR A 658 -28.17 -47.58 -8.76
N THR A 659 -27.33 -46.58 -9.04
CA THR A 659 -26.82 -46.25 -10.39
C THR A 659 -25.62 -47.09 -10.82
N ALA A 660 -24.74 -47.50 -9.91
CA ALA A 660 -23.59 -48.38 -10.22
C ALA A 660 -23.99 -49.83 -10.54
N LYS A 661 -25.26 -50.19 -10.32
CA LYS A 661 -25.87 -51.49 -10.64
C LYS A 661 -26.76 -51.45 -11.90
N ILE A 662 -26.62 -50.40 -12.70
CA ILE A 662 -27.10 -50.32 -14.09
C ILE A 662 -25.88 -50.53 -14.97
#